data_AF-A0A0G0UUP6-F1
#
_entry.id   AF-A0A0G0UUP6-F1
#
_cell.length_a   1.000
_cell.length_b   1.000
_cell.length_c   1.000
_cell.angle_alpha   90.00
_cell.angle_beta   90.00
_cell.angle_gamma   90.00
#
_symmetry.space_group_name_H-M   'P 1'
#
loop_
_entity.id
_entity.type
_entity.pdbx_description
1 polymer ?
#
loop_
_entity_poly.entity_id
_entity_poly.type
_entity_poly.pdbx_seq_one_letter_code
_entity_poly.pdbx_strand_id
1 'polypeptide(L)'
;MGGIFYTPQKRRIGILVKILYNNIMKLIKQEKLNKKIVDKFDYDFILDDDGLYLIEIIASAKSWWQNLKSFKSLLNDDDLALSLDRMEISTSSSNETNARSVWHGNELKGFLKTVVTAIKLKKGKHTLSFTPDQKPYLKSIMISQPEETDKITYIPVDNNPAQKGNGRPWLSFILINLSVKDLFVSAKANKPDRDDDDIKLIIDGETQKNSDKKSHQDWYWCGKTLKGEKKEFKKIVDYNGGMHTIDLWADESPFLEKIELTLSNSSQYNENIIRPYTYKGVSGREDYNKFDETIALATEHWNSEFKNDTDPPEKTLDPNLVKAIIFQESRMGYDKEESINIMQVGVQGDASLKTLRGKLKEYWIHEGKKILLKYPDAQIDKEENSIKWGIRWLYHKAMGITADNRRYWLTWREAVKKYGPPNEKYSNNVWDIYTKGVDKRGKSPVRLWFIFIPLMLVILSGAFWLHNNQGRVFISYREAKHGSWLCDNGESWVDVAVIDDFKLKKARINKVQEIKEVCSGLKKGSLKYSYADLDNDGGYEIVLDGKWDYGNQVEYYLKIKKDELAIIPVNSSFFYGGPESLVKKAVYLNWPDEQGKYTFAAEAVVGYINGPDKIFRDLYRFNDKGEIDLFRRETEELTSDASKFGTIAEMPL
;
A
#
# COMPACT_ATOMS: atom_id res chain seq x y z
N MET A 1 -62.73 -3.96 -3.04
CA MET A 1 -61.45 -3.29 -2.73
C MET A 1 -60.38 -4.36 -2.65
N GLY A 2 -59.66 -4.60 -3.75
CA GLY A 2 -58.63 -5.64 -3.83
C GLY A 2 -57.29 -5.12 -3.34
N GLY A 3 -56.76 -5.70 -2.26
CA GLY A 3 -55.40 -5.49 -1.80
C GLY A 3 -54.44 -6.38 -2.58
N ILE A 4 -53.59 -5.76 -3.40
CA ILE A 4 -52.48 -6.44 -4.07
C ILE A 4 -51.37 -6.64 -3.02
N PHE A 5 -51.17 -7.89 -2.61
CA PHE A 5 -50.00 -8.30 -1.85
C PHE A 5 -48.77 -8.29 -2.76
N TYR A 6 -47.81 -7.41 -2.44
CA TYR A 6 -46.48 -7.38 -3.05
C TYR A 6 -45.68 -8.62 -2.61
N THR A 7 -45.56 -9.63 -3.48
CA THR A 7 -44.61 -10.74 -3.30
C THR A 7 -43.17 -10.35 -3.69
N PRO A 8 -42.14 -10.91 -3.03
CA PRO A 8 -40.77 -10.40 -3.09
C PRO A 8 -40.01 -10.78 -4.38
N GLN A 9 -39.64 -9.76 -5.15
CA GLN A 9 -38.88 -9.82 -6.41
C GLN A 9 -37.45 -10.40 -6.26
N LYS A 10 -36.89 -10.45 -5.02
CA LYS A 10 -35.52 -10.93 -4.75
C LYS A 10 -35.27 -12.41 -5.07
N ARG A 11 -36.25 -13.30 -4.94
CA ARG A 11 -36.06 -14.75 -5.21
C ARG A 11 -36.00 -15.10 -6.71
N ARG A 12 -36.66 -14.32 -7.58
CA ARG A 12 -36.67 -14.59 -9.03
C ARG A 12 -35.36 -14.16 -9.72
N ILE A 13 -34.70 -13.10 -9.24
CA ILE A 13 -33.44 -12.61 -9.80
C ILE A 13 -32.31 -13.62 -9.58
N GLY A 14 -32.18 -14.20 -8.39
CA GLY A 14 -31.11 -15.18 -8.10
C GLY A 14 -31.19 -16.46 -8.95
N ILE A 15 -32.41 -16.92 -9.29
CA ILE A 15 -32.61 -18.08 -10.16
C ILE A 15 -32.24 -17.73 -11.62
N LEU A 16 -32.66 -16.58 -12.12
CA LEU A 16 -32.33 -16.11 -13.47
C LEU A 16 -30.83 -15.87 -13.67
N VAL A 17 -30.16 -15.27 -12.69
CA VAL A 17 -28.70 -15.05 -12.71
C VAL A 17 -27.94 -16.38 -12.71
N LYS A 18 -28.41 -17.36 -11.94
CA LYS A 18 -27.81 -18.70 -11.93
C LYS A 18 -27.99 -19.44 -13.26
N ILE A 19 -29.14 -19.27 -13.92
CA ILE A 19 -29.41 -19.85 -15.25
C ILE A 19 -28.56 -19.15 -16.33
N LEU A 20 -28.46 -17.81 -16.30
CA LEU A 20 -27.62 -17.04 -17.22
C LEU A 20 -26.12 -17.34 -17.02
N TYR A 21 -25.66 -17.44 -15.78
CA TYR A 21 -24.27 -17.79 -15.47
C TYR A 21 -23.94 -19.19 -16.01
N ASN A 22 -24.82 -20.17 -15.82
CA ASN A 22 -24.64 -21.52 -16.32
C ASN A 22 -24.71 -21.65 -17.85
N ASN A 23 -25.25 -20.67 -18.57
CA ASN A 23 -25.31 -20.66 -20.04
C ASN A 23 -24.10 -19.96 -20.69
N ILE A 24 -23.23 -19.33 -19.91
CA ILE A 24 -22.06 -18.58 -20.39
C ILE A 24 -20.76 -19.13 -19.79
N MET A 25 -20.87 -19.81 -18.64
CA MET A 25 -19.78 -20.37 -17.88
C MET A 25 -20.12 -21.81 -17.44
N LYS A 26 -19.24 -22.75 -17.77
CA LYS A 26 -19.27 -24.11 -17.23
C LYS A 26 -18.67 -24.10 -15.83
N LEU A 27 -19.48 -24.39 -14.81
CA LEU A 27 -18.98 -24.54 -13.44
C LEU A 27 -18.14 -25.82 -13.32
N ILE A 28 -16.89 -25.68 -12.88
CA ILE A 28 -15.96 -26.81 -12.69
C ILE A 28 -15.95 -27.23 -11.22
N LYS A 29 -15.78 -26.27 -10.30
CA LYS A 29 -15.73 -26.54 -8.86
C LYS A 29 -16.29 -25.35 -8.08
N GLN A 30 -17.01 -25.61 -6.98
CA GLN A 30 -17.45 -24.58 -6.05
C GLN A 30 -17.36 -25.11 -4.62
N GLU A 31 -16.76 -24.32 -3.73
CA GLU A 31 -16.64 -24.68 -2.32
C GLU A 31 -16.90 -23.48 -1.41
N LYS A 32 -17.78 -23.67 -0.42
CA LYS A 32 -18.03 -22.71 0.65
C LYS A 32 -17.22 -23.13 1.87
N LEU A 33 -16.10 -22.45 2.09
CA LEU A 33 -15.14 -22.79 3.15
C LEU A 33 -15.51 -22.18 4.49
N ASN A 34 -15.96 -20.92 4.49
CA ASN A 34 -16.40 -20.17 5.66
C ASN A 34 -15.50 -20.32 6.91
N LYS A 35 -14.19 -20.15 6.75
CA LYS A 35 -13.22 -20.36 7.84
C LYS A 35 -12.17 -19.28 7.91
N LYS A 36 -11.59 -19.10 9.10
CA LYS A 36 -10.38 -18.30 9.27
C LYS A 36 -9.17 -19.13 8.86
N ILE A 37 -8.23 -18.49 8.17
CA ILE A 37 -6.98 -19.09 7.76
C ILE A 37 -5.92 -18.61 8.75
N VAL A 38 -5.42 -19.53 9.59
CA VAL A 38 -4.47 -19.20 10.67
C VAL A 38 -3.04 -19.60 10.29
N ASP A 39 -2.91 -20.66 9.50
CA ASP A 39 -1.67 -21.14 8.90
C ASP A 39 -1.84 -21.25 7.39
N LYS A 40 -0.73 -21.49 6.67
CA LYS A 40 -0.76 -21.72 5.22
C LYS A 40 -1.82 -22.77 4.87
N PHE A 41 -2.71 -22.43 3.95
CA PHE A 41 -3.78 -23.31 3.49
C PHE A 41 -3.64 -23.55 1.99
N ASP A 42 -3.46 -24.81 1.60
CA ASP A 42 -3.39 -25.21 0.20
C ASP A 42 -4.71 -25.86 -0.22
N TYR A 43 -5.27 -25.42 -1.34
CA TYR A 43 -6.49 -25.93 -1.94
C TYR A 43 -6.19 -26.52 -3.31
N ASP A 44 -6.24 -27.85 -3.38
CA ASP A 44 -5.98 -28.59 -4.61
C ASP A 44 -7.26 -28.74 -5.45
N PHE A 45 -7.10 -28.62 -6.76
CA PHE A 45 -8.12 -28.92 -7.74
C PHE A 45 -7.51 -29.59 -8.96
N ILE A 46 -8.34 -30.32 -9.71
CA ILE A 46 -7.93 -31.02 -10.92
C ILE A 46 -8.79 -30.50 -12.06
N LEU A 47 -8.15 -30.21 -13.19
CA LEU A 47 -8.79 -29.80 -14.43
C LEU A 47 -8.72 -30.94 -15.44
N ASP A 48 -9.85 -31.22 -16.09
CA ASP A 48 -9.95 -32.31 -17.06
C ASP A 48 -9.45 -31.93 -18.45
N ASP A 49 -9.41 -30.62 -18.75
CA ASP A 49 -9.07 -30.07 -20.06
C ASP A 49 -8.08 -28.90 -19.93
N ASP A 50 -7.24 -28.71 -20.95
CA ASP A 50 -6.51 -27.45 -21.14
C ASP A 50 -7.53 -26.35 -21.48
N GLY A 51 -7.37 -25.13 -20.96
CA GLY A 51 -8.30 -24.06 -21.31
C GLY A 51 -8.13 -22.77 -20.54
N LEU A 52 -8.99 -21.81 -20.87
CA LEU A 52 -9.18 -20.57 -20.11
C LEU A 52 -10.10 -20.85 -18.93
N TYR A 53 -9.71 -20.40 -17.74
CA TYR A 53 -10.47 -20.57 -16.52
C TYR A 53 -10.61 -19.24 -15.79
N LEU A 54 -11.74 -19.08 -15.10
CA LEU A 54 -11.98 -18.03 -14.12
C LEU A 54 -11.99 -18.67 -12.72
N ILE A 55 -11.16 -18.13 -11.85
CA ILE A 55 -11.07 -18.51 -10.45
C ILE A 55 -11.57 -17.33 -9.62
N GLU A 56 -12.77 -17.46 -9.06
CA GLU A 56 -13.37 -16.47 -8.17
C GLU A 56 -13.13 -16.89 -6.71
N ILE A 57 -12.56 -15.99 -5.92
CA ILE A 57 -12.29 -16.20 -4.50
C ILE A 57 -12.86 -15.02 -3.73
N ILE A 58 -13.59 -15.31 -2.66
CA ILE A 58 -14.16 -14.30 -1.77
C ILE A 58 -13.56 -14.48 -0.38
N ALA A 59 -12.94 -13.42 0.14
CA ALA A 59 -12.39 -13.39 1.49
C ALA A 59 -12.51 -11.98 2.10
N SER A 60 -12.25 -11.88 3.40
CA SER A 60 -12.12 -10.61 4.11
C SER A 60 -10.94 -10.64 5.07
N ALA A 61 -10.43 -9.45 5.37
CA ALA A 61 -9.33 -9.26 6.29
C ALA A 61 -9.63 -8.03 7.16
N LYS A 62 -9.37 -8.10 8.47
CA LYS A 62 -9.68 -7.03 9.43
C LYS A 62 -8.53 -6.04 9.56
N SER A 63 -8.85 -4.78 9.76
CA SER A 63 -7.81 -3.77 10.03
C SER A 63 -7.23 -3.93 11.43
N TRP A 64 -6.05 -3.36 11.65
CA TRP A 64 -5.39 -3.39 12.96
C TRP A 64 -6.26 -2.77 14.04
N TRP A 65 -7.03 -1.72 13.71
CA TRP A 65 -8.01 -1.09 14.61
C TRP A 65 -9.09 -2.07 15.09
N GLN A 66 -9.57 -2.93 14.21
CA GLN A 66 -10.57 -3.95 14.55
C GLN A 66 -9.97 -5.10 15.36
N ASN A 67 -8.70 -5.44 15.10
CA ASN A 67 -7.96 -6.43 15.88
C ASN A 67 -7.63 -5.93 17.28
N LEU A 68 -7.26 -4.66 17.43
CA LEU A 68 -7.03 -3.99 18.72
C LEU A 68 -8.29 -3.98 19.58
N LYS A 69 -9.45 -3.56 19.03
CA LYS A 69 -10.74 -3.57 19.75
C LYS A 69 -11.17 -4.95 20.21
N SER A 70 -10.69 -6.01 19.56
CA SER A 70 -11.00 -7.39 19.92
C SER A 70 -9.90 -8.07 20.73
N PHE A 71 -8.88 -7.32 21.19
CA PHE A 71 -7.72 -7.80 21.95
C PHE A 71 -7.00 -8.98 21.27
N LYS A 72 -7.05 -9.08 19.94
CA LYS A 72 -6.50 -10.23 19.21
C LYS A 72 -5.03 -10.10 18.85
N SER A 73 -4.59 -8.90 18.49
CA SER A 73 -3.19 -8.55 18.27
C SER A 73 -3.01 -7.05 18.53
N LEU A 74 -1.81 -6.66 18.98
CA LEU A 74 -1.44 -5.26 19.14
C LEU A 74 -0.85 -4.79 17.81
N LEU A 75 -1.55 -3.88 17.12
CA LEU A 75 -1.08 -3.13 15.93
C LEU A 75 -0.89 -3.93 14.62
N ASN A 76 -1.36 -5.18 14.52
CA ASN A 76 -1.32 -5.94 13.27
C ASN A 76 -2.73 -6.10 12.66
N ASP A 77 -2.88 -5.81 11.38
CA ASP A 77 -4.05 -6.20 10.61
C ASP A 77 -4.01 -7.67 10.19
N ASP A 78 -5.16 -8.19 9.75
CA ASP A 78 -5.18 -9.46 9.05
C ASP A 78 -4.86 -9.20 7.58
N ASP A 79 -4.07 -10.07 6.95
CA ASP A 79 -3.83 -10.04 5.51
C ASP A 79 -3.87 -11.45 4.92
N LEU A 80 -4.23 -11.59 3.64
CA LEU A 80 -4.22 -12.87 2.94
C LEU A 80 -3.57 -12.74 1.56
N ALA A 81 -2.44 -13.43 1.38
CA ALA A 81 -1.75 -13.57 0.10
C ALA A 81 -2.21 -14.83 -0.64
N LEU A 82 -2.14 -14.79 -1.97
CA LEU A 82 -2.59 -15.86 -2.86
C LEU A 82 -1.49 -16.22 -3.86
N SER A 83 -1.36 -17.51 -4.14
CA SER A 83 -0.59 -18.00 -5.28
C SER A 83 -1.30 -19.16 -5.96
N LEU A 84 -1.05 -19.31 -7.27
CA LEU A 84 -1.53 -20.41 -8.11
C LEU A 84 -0.31 -21.13 -8.69
N ASP A 85 -0.11 -22.41 -8.38
CA ASP A 85 1.01 -23.23 -8.86
C ASP A 85 2.40 -22.58 -8.68
N ARG A 86 2.58 -21.82 -7.60
CA ARG A 86 3.78 -21.01 -7.22
C ARG A 86 3.87 -19.62 -7.86
N MET A 87 2.95 -19.25 -8.75
CA MET A 87 2.84 -17.88 -9.22
C MET A 87 2.08 -17.05 -8.20
N GLU A 88 2.73 -16.03 -7.63
CA GLU A 88 2.09 -15.06 -6.75
C GLU A 88 1.06 -14.23 -7.53
N ILE A 89 -0.13 -14.08 -6.94
CA ILE A 89 -1.21 -13.25 -7.49
C ILE A 89 -1.30 -12.01 -6.60
N SER A 90 -1.17 -10.82 -7.18
CA SER A 90 -1.34 -9.54 -6.48
C SER A 90 -2.30 -8.64 -7.24
N THR A 91 -2.96 -7.74 -6.52
CA THR A 91 -3.79 -6.65 -7.09
C THR A 91 -3.04 -5.31 -7.08
N SER A 92 -1.74 -5.36 -6.80
CA SER A 92 -0.87 -4.19 -6.76
C SER A 92 0.39 -4.47 -7.55
N SER A 93 0.85 -3.46 -8.29
CA SER A 93 2.19 -3.39 -8.86
C SER A 93 3.23 -2.95 -7.82
N SER A 94 2.78 -2.61 -6.59
CA SER A 94 3.64 -2.37 -5.43
C SER A 94 4.32 -3.65 -4.96
N ASN A 95 5.48 -3.50 -4.34
CA ASN A 95 6.30 -4.62 -3.90
C ASN A 95 6.42 -4.74 -2.38
N GLU A 96 5.69 -3.92 -1.63
CA GLU A 96 5.53 -4.11 -0.19
C GLU A 96 4.91 -5.49 0.07
N THR A 97 5.42 -6.23 1.05
CA THR A 97 4.84 -7.53 1.45
C THR A 97 3.36 -7.40 1.83
N ASN A 98 2.94 -6.28 2.41
CA ASN A 98 1.54 -5.99 2.72
C ASN A 98 0.72 -5.62 1.46
N ALA A 99 1.35 -5.00 0.45
CA ALA A 99 0.69 -4.69 -0.83
C ALA A 99 0.57 -5.90 -1.78
N ARG A 100 1.26 -7.02 -1.49
CA ARG A 100 1.11 -8.28 -2.22
C ARG A 100 -0.10 -9.08 -1.76
N SER A 101 -0.60 -8.81 -0.57
CA SER A 101 -1.82 -9.42 -0.06
C SER A 101 -3.01 -8.98 -0.88
N VAL A 102 -3.64 -9.95 -1.54
CA VAL A 102 -4.85 -9.73 -2.34
C VAL A 102 -6.00 -9.22 -1.46
N TRP A 103 -6.02 -9.62 -0.19
CA TRP A 103 -6.92 -9.11 0.83
C TRP A 103 -6.11 -8.44 1.95
N HIS A 104 -6.02 -7.11 1.91
CA HIS A 104 -5.29 -6.32 2.91
C HIS A 104 -6.25 -5.75 3.96
N GLY A 105 -6.02 -6.04 5.24
CA GLY A 105 -6.95 -5.74 6.32
C GLY A 105 -7.21 -4.24 6.53
N ASN A 106 -6.19 -3.40 6.37
CA ASN A 106 -6.35 -1.96 6.50
C ASN A 106 -7.19 -1.32 5.38
N GLU A 107 -7.13 -1.88 4.18
CA GLU A 107 -8.00 -1.46 3.07
C GLU A 107 -9.42 -2.00 3.23
N LEU A 108 -9.54 -3.29 3.57
CA LEU A 108 -10.82 -3.99 3.61
C LEU A 108 -11.64 -3.70 4.86
N LYS A 109 -11.01 -3.39 5.99
CA LYS A 109 -11.69 -3.09 7.26
C LYS A 109 -12.73 -4.15 7.63
N GLY A 110 -12.41 -5.42 7.39
CA GLY A 110 -13.26 -6.58 7.69
C GLY A 110 -14.36 -6.88 6.65
N PHE A 111 -14.49 -6.07 5.60
CA PHE A 111 -15.44 -6.31 4.51
C PHE A 111 -14.90 -7.34 3.51
N LEU A 112 -15.83 -8.00 2.81
CA LEU A 112 -15.52 -8.97 1.76
C LEU A 112 -15.02 -8.27 0.50
N LYS A 113 -13.93 -8.80 -0.07
CA LYS A 113 -13.47 -8.49 -1.42
C LYS A 113 -13.50 -9.76 -2.26
N THR A 114 -13.89 -9.59 -3.52
CA THR A 114 -13.93 -10.65 -4.53
C THR A 114 -12.76 -10.50 -5.46
N VAL A 115 -12.00 -11.57 -5.66
CA VAL A 115 -10.91 -11.59 -6.64
C VAL A 115 -11.23 -12.65 -7.67
N VAL A 116 -11.22 -12.22 -8.93
CA VAL A 116 -11.47 -13.07 -10.08
C VAL A 116 -10.20 -13.11 -10.90
N THR A 117 -9.60 -14.28 -11.04
CA THR A 117 -8.41 -14.48 -11.87
C THR A 117 -8.80 -15.19 -13.15
N ALA A 118 -8.59 -14.54 -14.29
CA ALA A 118 -8.73 -15.16 -15.60
C ALA A 118 -7.36 -15.58 -16.13
N ILE A 119 -7.20 -16.87 -16.40
CA ILE A 119 -5.91 -17.47 -16.78
C ILE A 119 -6.09 -18.73 -17.61
N LYS A 120 -5.15 -18.99 -18.53
CA LYS A 120 -5.07 -20.28 -19.24
C LYS A 120 -4.31 -21.31 -18.38
N LEU A 121 -4.95 -22.43 -18.07
CA LEU A 121 -4.38 -23.54 -17.30
C LEU A 121 -4.32 -24.81 -18.14
N LYS A 122 -3.37 -25.66 -17.79
CA LYS A 122 -3.23 -27.00 -18.37
C LYS A 122 -4.20 -27.97 -17.70
N LYS A 123 -4.49 -29.08 -18.36
CA LYS A 123 -5.09 -30.25 -17.74
C LYS A 123 -4.17 -30.74 -16.63
N GLY A 124 -4.76 -31.17 -15.52
CA GLY A 124 -4.04 -31.80 -14.42
C GLY A 124 -4.29 -31.13 -13.08
N LYS A 125 -3.38 -31.39 -12.14
CA LYS A 125 -3.48 -30.92 -10.76
C LYS A 125 -2.92 -29.50 -10.64
N HIS A 126 -3.70 -28.64 -9.99
CA HIS A 126 -3.36 -27.27 -9.65
C HIS A 126 -3.58 -27.00 -8.17
N THR A 127 -2.87 -26.03 -7.63
CA THR A 127 -2.95 -25.66 -6.21
C THR A 127 -3.10 -24.16 -6.05
N LEU A 128 -4.15 -23.75 -5.32
CA LEU A 128 -4.25 -22.41 -4.74
C LEU A 128 -3.61 -22.43 -3.35
N SER A 129 -2.56 -21.66 -3.15
CA SER A 129 -1.85 -21.54 -1.87
C SER A 129 -2.16 -20.20 -1.22
N PHE A 130 -2.78 -20.25 -0.04
CA PHE A 130 -3.14 -19.10 0.77
C PHE A 130 -2.15 -18.95 1.92
N THR A 131 -1.54 -17.77 2.03
CA THR A 131 -0.60 -17.45 3.12
C THR A 131 -1.20 -16.33 3.97
N PRO A 132 -1.64 -16.61 5.21
CA PRO A 132 -2.22 -15.58 6.07
C PRO A 132 -1.15 -14.78 6.82
N ASP A 133 -1.44 -13.51 7.09
CA ASP A 133 -0.96 -12.80 8.29
C ASP A 133 -2.14 -12.65 9.25
N GLN A 134 -1.93 -13.01 10.51
CA GLN A 134 -2.97 -13.15 11.53
C GLN A 134 -4.08 -14.16 11.16
N LYS A 135 -5.35 -13.72 11.06
CA LYS A 135 -6.52 -14.64 10.94
C LYS A 135 -7.58 -14.15 9.95
N PRO A 136 -7.22 -13.88 8.68
CA PRO A 136 -8.17 -13.50 7.64
C PRO A 136 -9.22 -14.58 7.42
N TYR A 137 -10.37 -14.20 6.87
CA TYR A 137 -11.51 -15.08 6.66
C TYR A 137 -11.70 -15.42 5.18
N LEU A 138 -11.61 -16.70 4.84
CA LEU A 138 -11.86 -17.22 3.50
C LEU A 138 -13.31 -17.75 3.42
N LYS A 139 -14.13 -17.11 2.58
CA LYS A 139 -15.55 -17.42 2.45
C LYS A 139 -15.79 -18.55 1.45
N SER A 140 -15.30 -18.40 0.22
CA SER A 140 -15.58 -19.34 -0.86
C SER A 140 -14.54 -19.28 -1.98
N ILE A 141 -14.47 -20.38 -2.72
CA ILE A 141 -13.71 -20.54 -3.96
C ILE A 141 -14.66 -21.09 -5.01
N MET A 142 -14.61 -20.54 -6.22
CA MET A 142 -15.34 -21.03 -7.38
C MET A 142 -14.41 -21.03 -8.60
N ILE A 143 -14.45 -22.12 -9.35
CA ILE A 143 -13.66 -22.32 -10.57
C ILE A 143 -14.65 -22.62 -11.69
N SER A 144 -14.59 -21.83 -12.74
CA SER A 144 -15.45 -21.96 -13.91
C SER A 144 -14.65 -21.77 -15.19
N GLN A 145 -15.19 -22.29 -16.28
CA GLN A 145 -14.61 -22.23 -17.62
C GLN A 145 -15.58 -21.46 -18.51
N PRO A 146 -15.16 -20.39 -19.21
CA PRO A 146 -16.01 -19.75 -20.22
C PRO A 146 -16.38 -20.71 -21.34
N GLU A 147 -17.61 -20.62 -21.84
CA GLU A 147 -18.01 -21.38 -23.03
C GLU A 147 -17.39 -20.82 -24.32
N GLU A 148 -17.26 -19.49 -24.40
CA GLU A 148 -16.60 -18.80 -25.50
C GLU A 148 -15.09 -18.66 -25.23
N THR A 149 -14.25 -18.97 -26.21
CA THR A 149 -12.78 -18.93 -26.04
C THR A 149 -12.15 -17.58 -26.37
N ASP A 150 -12.87 -16.72 -27.10
CA ASP A 150 -12.46 -15.39 -27.55
C ASP A 150 -13.13 -14.27 -26.74
N LYS A 151 -13.99 -14.62 -25.77
CA LYS A 151 -14.69 -13.67 -24.92
C LYS A 151 -14.79 -14.17 -23.49
N ILE A 152 -14.63 -13.27 -22.53
CA ILE A 152 -14.95 -13.53 -21.13
C ILE A 152 -16.13 -12.63 -20.76
N THR A 153 -17.21 -13.24 -20.26
CA THR A 153 -18.30 -12.52 -19.62
C THR A 153 -18.39 -12.97 -18.17
N TYR A 154 -18.08 -12.06 -17.26
CA TYR A 154 -18.16 -12.28 -15.83
C TYR A 154 -19.36 -11.55 -15.23
N ILE A 155 -20.17 -12.31 -14.50
CA ILE A 155 -21.31 -11.83 -13.71
C ILE A 155 -21.07 -12.30 -12.27
N PRO A 156 -21.04 -11.40 -11.27
CA PRO A 156 -20.80 -11.80 -9.88
C PRO A 156 -21.81 -12.82 -9.37
N VAL A 157 -21.33 -13.83 -8.64
CA VAL A 157 -22.19 -14.83 -7.99
C VAL A 157 -23.13 -14.16 -6.97
N ASP A 158 -24.38 -14.61 -6.92
CA ASP A 158 -25.40 -14.09 -5.99
C ASP A 158 -25.58 -12.55 -6.02
N ASN A 159 -25.31 -11.91 -7.18
CA ASN A 159 -25.33 -10.45 -7.37
C ASN A 159 -24.32 -9.67 -6.50
N ASN A 160 -23.51 -10.36 -5.69
CA ASN A 160 -22.53 -9.92 -4.70
C ASN A 160 -22.39 -8.39 -4.50
N PRO A 161 -23.42 -7.69 -4.00
CA PRO A 161 -23.33 -6.25 -3.83
C PRO A 161 -22.24 -5.94 -2.81
N ALA A 162 -21.55 -4.80 -2.99
CA ALA A 162 -20.63 -4.33 -1.97
C ALA A 162 -21.38 -4.23 -0.64
N GLN A 163 -20.74 -4.62 0.46
CA GLN A 163 -21.34 -4.43 1.78
C GLN A 163 -21.50 -2.92 2.06
N LYS A 164 -22.26 -2.51 3.06
CA LYS A 164 -22.35 -1.08 3.39
C LYS A 164 -21.04 -0.58 4.02
N GLY A 165 -20.43 0.48 3.52
CA GLY A 165 -19.21 1.08 4.09
C GLY A 165 -18.51 2.04 3.13
N ASN A 166 -17.42 2.67 3.57
CA ASN A 166 -16.80 3.76 2.80
C ASN A 166 -15.49 3.36 2.09
N GLY A 167 -15.40 3.74 0.80
CA GLY A 167 -14.14 4.00 0.11
C GLY A 167 -13.12 2.87 0.14
N ARG A 168 -13.45 1.69 -0.39
CA ARG A 168 -12.62 0.49 -0.22
C ARG A 168 -12.64 -0.48 -1.41
N PRO A 169 -11.62 -1.34 -1.56
CA PRO A 169 -11.63 -2.40 -2.55
C PRO A 169 -12.84 -3.33 -2.36
N TRP A 170 -13.55 -3.62 -3.45
CA TRP A 170 -14.69 -4.53 -3.46
C TRP A 170 -14.48 -5.70 -4.41
N LEU A 171 -14.00 -5.43 -5.62
CA LEU A 171 -13.71 -6.46 -6.61
C LEU A 171 -12.43 -6.17 -7.36
N SER A 172 -11.60 -7.19 -7.57
CA SER A 172 -10.42 -7.15 -8.44
C SER A 172 -10.54 -8.22 -9.51
N PHE A 173 -10.48 -7.82 -10.78
CA PHE A 173 -10.42 -8.72 -11.91
C PHE A 173 -8.98 -8.74 -12.46
N ILE A 174 -8.33 -9.89 -12.34
CA ILE A 174 -6.91 -10.08 -12.67
C ILE A 174 -6.81 -10.92 -13.94
N LEU A 175 -6.13 -10.37 -14.94
CA LEU A 175 -5.84 -11.03 -16.20
C LEU A 175 -4.39 -11.51 -16.17
N ILE A 176 -4.16 -12.80 -16.39
CA ILE A 176 -2.80 -13.35 -16.39
C ILE A 176 -2.49 -13.98 -17.73
N ASN A 177 -1.52 -13.39 -18.43
CA ASN A 177 -1.03 -13.80 -19.73
C ASN A 177 -2.15 -13.94 -20.77
N LEU A 178 -3.12 -13.02 -20.71
CA LEU A 178 -4.22 -12.94 -21.67
C LEU A 178 -4.02 -11.72 -22.57
N SER A 179 -4.23 -11.93 -23.87
CA SER A 179 -4.28 -10.81 -24.82
C SER A 179 -5.71 -10.31 -24.95
N VAL A 180 -5.92 -9.04 -24.63
CA VAL A 180 -7.26 -8.42 -24.54
C VAL A 180 -7.28 -7.16 -25.39
N LYS A 181 -8.34 -7.00 -26.18
CA LYS A 181 -8.56 -5.86 -27.07
C LYS A 181 -9.60 -4.89 -26.55
N ASP A 182 -10.64 -5.41 -25.91
CA ASP A 182 -11.74 -4.59 -25.44
C ASP A 182 -12.05 -4.92 -23.99
N LEU A 183 -12.20 -3.87 -23.19
CA LEU A 183 -12.71 -3.93 -21.83
C LEU A 183 -14.06 -3.21 -21.78
N PHE A 184 -15.06 -3.94 -21.30
CA PHE A 184 -16.39 -3.44 -21.02
C PHE A 184 -16.76 -3.69 -19.56
N VAL A 185 -17.27 -2.67 -18.88
CA VAL A 185 -17.82 -2.81 -17.51
C VAL A 185 -19.17 -2.13 -17.47
N SER A 186 -20.18 -2.81 -16.93
CA SER A 186 -21.52 -2.26 -16.71
C SER A 186 -21.88 -2.31 -15.25
N ALA A 187 -22.26 -1.16 -14.69
CA ALA A 187 -22.65 -1.04 -13.30
C ALA A 187 -23.71 0.04 -13.08
N LYS A 188 -24.29 0.02 -11.88
CA LYS A 188 -25.31 0.96 -11.40
C LYS A 188 -24.88 1.48 -10.04
N ALA A 189 -25.09 2.78 -9.85
CA ALA A 189 -24.84 3.46 -8.59
C ALA A 189 -26.05 4.36 -8.32
N ASN A 190 -26.55 4.37 -7.08
CA ASN A 190 -27.75 5.09 -6.71
C ASN A 190 -27.48 6.08 -5.58
N LYS A 191 -28.41 7.00 -5.35
CA LYS A 191 -28.42 7.86 -4.16
C LYS A 191 -29.71 7.60 -3.38
N PRO A 192 -29.78 6.48 -2.63
CA PRO A 192 -30.98 6.14 -1.89
C PRO A 192 -31.24 7.11 -0.73
N ASP A 193 -30.18 7.63 -0.09
CA ASP A 193 -30.27 8.46 1.12
C ASP A 193 -29.28 9.66 1.06
N ARG A 194 -28.79 10.13 2.23
CA ARG A 194 -27.86 11.26 2.34
C ARG A 194 -26.53 10.99 1.62
N ASP A 195 -26.02 9.77 1.76
CA ASP A 195 -24.81 9.29 1.06
C ASP A 195 -25.20 8.58 -0.24
N ASP A 196 -24.32 8.61 -1.24
CA ASP A 196 -24.52 7.91 -2.51
C ASP A 196 -23.65 6.66 -2.62
N ASP A 197 -24.20 5.66 -3.31
CA ASP A 197 -23.40 4.54 -3.79
C ASP A 197 -22.48 5.06 -4.90
N ASP A 198 -21.21 4.72 -4.83
CA ASP A 198 -20.24 5.12 -5.85
C ASP A 198 -19.31 3.95 -6.20
N ILE A 199 -18.88 3.87 -7.46
CA ILE A 199 -17.84 2.92 -7.90
C ILE A 199 -16.69 3.69 -8.56
N LYS A 200 -15.49 3.48 -8.01
CA LYS A 200 -14.22 3.94 -8.56
C LYS A 200 -13.61 2.80 -9.38
N LEU A 201 -13.23 3.12 -10.61
CA LEU A 201 -12.59 2.20 -11.54
C LEU A 201 -11.09 2.50 -11.59
N ILE A 202 -10.27 1.50 -11.32
CA ILE A 202 -8.81 1.59 -11.40
C ILE A 202 -8.35 0.49 -12.35
N ILE A 203 -7.55 0.85 -13.35
CA ILE A 203 -7.00 -0.08 -14.33
C ILE A 203 -5.48 0.03 -14.26
N ASP A 204 -4.80 -1.06 -13.93
CA ASP A 204 -3.34 -1.11 -13.77
C ASP A 204 -2.79 0.01 -12.86
N GLY A 205 -3.53 0.29 -11.77
CA GLY A 205 -3.22 1.37 -10.82
C GLY A 205 -3.68 2.77 -11.23
N GLU A 206 -4.13 2.97 -12.47
CA GLU A 206 -4.62 4.26 -12.97
C GLU A 206 -6.13 4.43 -12.75
N THR A 207 -6.52 5.45 -11.98
CA THR A 207 -7.94 5.77 -11.76
C THR A 207 -8.59 6.36 -13.03
N GLN A 208 -9.68 5.74 -13.48
CA GLN A 208 -10.46 6.21 -14.62
C GLN A 208 -11.49 7.24 -14.16
N LYS A 209 -11.34 8.48 -14.62
CA LYS A 209 -12.12 9.63 -14.13
C LYS A 209 -13.53 9.70 -14.71
N ASN A 210 -14.45 10.26 -13.93
CA ASN A 210 -15.78 10.63 -14.36
C ASN A 210 -15.80 12.05 -14.95
N SER A 211 -16.29 12.19 -16.18
CA SER A 211 -16.45 13.48 -16.85
C SER A 211 -17.78 14.20 -16.54
N ASP A 212 -18.72 13.53 -15.86
CA ASP A 212 -20.06 14.06 -15.65
C ASP A 212 -20.04 15.28 -14.70
N LYS A 213 -20.81 16.31 -15.04
CA LYS A 213 -20.92 17.51 -14.19
C LYS A 213 -21.54 17.12 -12.84
N LYS A 214 -20.97 17.66 -11.74
CA LYS A 214 -21.39 17.42 -10.35
C LYS A 214 -21.13 16.00 -9.83
N SER A 215 -20.39 15.18 -10.57
CA SER A 215 -19.87 13.90 -10.08
C SER A 215 -18.66 14.09 -9.16
N HIS A 216 -18.37 13.09 -8.35
CA HIS A 216 -17.07 12.96 -7.73
C HIS A 216 -16.09 12.42 -8.79
N GLN A 217 -15.05 13.20 -9.14
CA GLN A 217 -14.24 12.94 -10.36
C GLN A 217 -13.56 11.57 -10.37
N ASP A 218 -13.18 11.02 -9.21
CA ASP A 218 -12.52 9.71 -9.14
C ASP A 218 -13.51 8.53 -9.05
N TRP A 219 -14.82 8.82 -9.08
CA TRP A 219 -15.90 7.83 -8.98
C TRP A 219 -16.65 7.76 -10.32
N TYR A 220 -16.20 6.85 -11.18
CA TYR A 220 -16.69 6.69 -12.56
C TYR A 220 -18.21 6.47 -12.61
N TRP A 221 -18.72 5.62 -11.72
CA TRP A 221 -20.15 5.51 -11.45
C TRP A 221 -20.46 6.27 -10.18
N CYS A 222 -21.05 7.45 -10.33
CA CYS A 222 -21.37 8.31 -9.19
C CYS A 222 -22.88 8.33 -8.94
N GLY A 223 -23.33 7.86 -7.78
CA GLY A 223 -24.74 7.64 -7.47
C GLY A 223 -25.56 8.92 -7.46
N LYS A 224 -24.99 10.04 -7.00
CA LYS A 224 -25.62 11.38 -7.11
C LYS A 224 -25.95 11.78 -8.54
N THR A 225 -25.15 11.35 -9.51
CA THR A 225 -25.39 11.63 -10.93
C THR A 225 -26.27 10.58 -11.60
N LEU A 226 -26.04 9.30 -11.30
CA LEU A 226 -26.70 8.18 -11.99
C LEU A 226 -28.10 7.89 -11.44
N LYS A 227 -28.36 8.09 -10.15
CA LYS A 227 -29.67 7.85 -9.52
C LYS A 227 -30.26 6.47 -9.84
N GLY A 228 -29.40 5.44 -9.89
CA GLY A 228 -29.77 4.05 -10.17
C GLY A 228 -29.77 3.69 -11.67
N GLU A 229 -29.55 4.65 -12.56
CA GLU A 229 -29.39 4.38 -13.99
C GLU A 229 -28.11 3.61 -14.28
N LYS A 230 -28.17 2.81 -15.35
CA LYS A 230 -27.02 2.05 -15.85
C LYS A 230 -26.04 2.99 -16.55
N LYS A 231 -24.75 2.82 -16.27
CA LYS A 231 -23.67 3.43 -17.05
C LYS A 231 -22.67 2.36 -17.46
N GLU A 232 -22.14 2.51 -18.67
CA GLU A 232 -21.19 1.59 -19.27
C GLU A 232 -19.83 2.28 -19.40
N PHE A 233 -18.77 1.54 -19.07
CA PHE A 233 -17.41 1.89 -19.40
C PHE A 233 -16.96 1.00 -20.57
N LYS A 234 -16.36 1.63 -21.59
CA LYS A 234 -15.77 0.96 -22.76
C LYS A 234 -14.38 1.53 -22.99
N LYS A 235 -13.39 0.66 -23.10
CA LYS A 235 -12.01 1.05 -23.44
C LYS A 235 -11.41 0.00 -24.36
N ILE A 236 -10.86 0.45 -25.48
CA ILE A 236 -9.95 -0.38 -26.28
C ILE A 236 -8.65 -0.44 -25.49
N VAL A 237 -8.23 -1.66 -25.20
CA VAL A 237 -6.96 -1.98 -24.52
C VAL A 237 -6.09 -2.75 -25.52
N ASP A 238 -4.77 -2.71 -25.35
CA ASP A 238 -3.85 -3.51 -26.14
C ASP A 238 -2.96 -4.32 -25.20
N TYR A 239 -3.61 -5.17 -24.43
CA TYR A 239 -2.92 -6.09 -23.54
C TYR A 239 -2.41 -7.24 -24.36
N ASN A 240 -1.09 -7.47 -24.33
CA ASN A 240 -0.42 -8.50 -25.13
C ASN A 240 0.12 -9.66 -24.28
N GLY A 241 -0.53 -9.93 -23.13
CA GLY A 241 -0.11 -10.85 -22.08
C GLY A 241 0.28 -10.11 -20.78
N GLY A 242 1.02 -10.75 -19.87
CA GLY A 242 1.39 -10.14 -18.59
C GLY A 242 0.26 -10.16 -17.55
N MET A 243 0.45 -9.46 -16.42
CA MET A 243 -0.56 -9.35 -15.37
C MET A 243 -1.22 -7.97 -15.42
N HIS A 244 -2.52 -7.94 -15.71
CA HIS A 244 -3.32 -6.72 -15.73
C HIS A 244 -4.43 -6.78 -14.69
N THR A 245 -4.77 -5.64 -14.13
CA THR A 245 -5.70 -5.52 -13.00
C THR A 245 -6.79 -4.51 -13.31
N ILE A 246 -8.04 -4.90 -13.05
CA ILE A 246 -9.21 -4.04 -13.10
C ILE A 246 -9.83 -4.07 -11.71
N ASP A 247 -9.61 -3.00 -10.95
CA ASP A 247 -10.08 -2.86 -9.58
C ASP A 247 -11.31 -1.97 -9.52
N LEU A 248 -12.31 -2.44 -8.78
CA LEU A 248 -13.52 -1.73 -8.44
C LEU A 248 -13.51 -1.47 -6.94
N TRP A 249 -13.42 -0.18 -6.60
CA TRP A 249 -13.59 0.30 -5.24
C TRP A 249 -15.02 0.79 -5.08
N ALA A 250 -15.63 0.49 -3.93
CA ALA A 250 -17.01 0.83 -3.64
C ALA A 250 -17.09 1.80 -2.45
N ASP A 251 -17.95 2.80 -2.60
CA ASP A 251 -18.58 3.53 -1.50
C ASP A 251 -20.04 3.08 -1.38
N GLU A 252 -20.50 2.87 -0.15
CA GLU A 252 -21.81 2.31 0.16
C GLU A 252 -22.05 0.94 -0.52
N SER A 253 -23.19 0.71 -1.20
CA SER A 253 -23.60 -0.63 -1.70
C SER A 253 -23.98 -0.64 -3.19
N PRO A 254 -23.09 -0.22 -4.10
CA PRO A 254 -23.35 -0.19 -5.54
C PRO A 254 -23.50 -1.58 -6.14
N PHE A 255 -23.96 -1.63 -7.39
CA PHE A 255 -24.28 -2.86 -8.11
C PHE A 255 -23.45 -3.00 -9.39
N LEU A 256 -22.72 -4.11 -9.51
CA LEU A 256 -21.98 -4.49 -10.72
C LEU A 256 -22.85 -5.47 -11.49
N GLU A 257 -23.18 -5.11 -12.73
CA GLU A 257 -23.98 -5.96 -13.60
C GLU A 257 -23.11 -7.02 -14.27
N LYS A 258 -22.02 -6.59 -14.92
CA LYS A 258 -21.07 -7.49 -15.59
C LYS A 258 -19.75 -6.81 -15.94
N ILE A 259 -18.73 -7.64 -16.13
CA ILE A 259 -17.48 -7.30 -16.82
C ILE A 259 -17.40 -8.17 -18.09
N GLU A 260 -17.11 -7.58 -19.23
CA GLU A 260 -16.87 -8.31 -20.47
C GLU A 260 -15.51 -7.93 -21.06
N LEU A 261 -14.82 -8.94 -21.59
CA LEU A 261 -13.51 -8.80 -22.22
C LEU A 261 -13.53 -9.51 -23.56
N THR A 262 -13.08 -8.83 -24.60
CA THR A 262 -12.82 -9.47 -25.90
C THR A 262 -11.35 -9.85 -25.96
N LEU A 263 -11.08 -11.14 -26.06
CA LEU A 263 -9.74 -11.67 -26.25
C LEU A 263 -9.37 -11.55 -27.72
N SER A 264 -8.12 -11.18 -28.00
CA SER A 264 -7.64 -11.26 -29.37
C SER A 264 -7.39 -12.71 -29.76
N ASN A 265 -7.81 -13.09 -30.98
CA ASN A 265 -7.41 -14.33 -31.66
C ASN A 265 -5.90 -14.40 -32.00
N SER A 266 -5.05 -13.71 -31.24
CA SER A 266 -3.66 -14.11 -31.05
C SER A 266 -3.69 -15.44 -30.31
N SER A 267 -3.93 -16.49 -31.09
CA SER A 267 -3.91 -17.89 -30.77
C SER A 267 -2.48 -18.33 -30.47
N GLN A 268 -1.88 -17.70 -29.46
CA GLN A 268 -0.67 -18.17 -28.81
C GLN A 268 -0.57 -17.45 -27.49
N TYR A 269 -0.34 -18.23 -26.44
CA TYR A 269 0.30 -17.76 -25.23
C TYR A 269 1.50 -16.89 -25.63
N ASN A 270 1.49 -15.57 -25.36
CA ASN A 270 2.71 -14.77 -25.52
C ASN A 270 3.61 -15.07 -24.31
N GLU A 271 4.26 -16.23 -24.37
CA GLU A 271 5.55 -16.47 -23.70
C GLU A 271 6.60 -15.43 -24.12
N ASN A 272 6.29 -14.59 -25.12
CA ASN A 272 7.15 -13.61 -25.75
C ASN A 272 7.21 -12.21 -25.10
N ILE A 273 6.55 -11.94 -23.97
CA ILE A 273 6.78 -10.65 -23.27
C ILE A 273 8.13 -10.68 -22.56
N ILE A 274 9.05 -9.88 -23.08
CA ILE A 274 10.38 -9.70 -22.53
C ILE A 274 10.35 -8.59 -21.47
N ARG A 275 10.90 -8.88 -20.28
CA ARG A 275 10.96 -7.97 -19.14
C ARG A 275 11.92 -6.81 -19.43
N PRO A 276 11.53 -5.54 -19.19
CA PRO A 276 12.40 -4.41 -19.40
C PRO A 276 13.49 -4.34 -18.31
N TYR A 277 14.72 -4.06 -18.73
CA TYR A 277 15.83 -3.70 -17.84
C TYR A 277 15.86 -2.17 -17.67
N THR A 278 15.72 -1.71 -16.44
CA THR A 278 15.75 -0.30 -16.05
C THR A 278 17.18 0.21 -15.77
N TYR A 279 18.13 -0.70 -15.54
CA TYR A 279 19.54 -0.35 -15.36
C TYR A 279 20.13 0.19 -16.68
N LYS A 280 20.81 1.34 -16.63
CA LYS A 280 21.36 2.03 -17.80
C LYS A 280 22.89 1.88 -17.94
N GLY A 281 23.46 0.83 -17.36
CA GLY A 281 24.87 0.49 -17.55
C GLY A 281 25.87 1.38 -16.82
N VAL A 282 27.14 1.31 -17.21
CA VAL A 282 28.25 2.05 -16.58
C VAL A 282 28.33 3.46 -17.14
N SER A 283 28.02 3.65 -18.43
CA SER A 283 28.01 4.98 -19.05
C SER A 283 26.70 5.74 -18.83
N GLY A 284 25.65 5.07 -18.34
CA GLY A 284 24.31 5.63 -18.14
C GLY A 284 23.51 5.78 -19.43
N ARG A 285 24.05 5.30 -20.56
CA ARG A 285 23.47 5.46 -21.91
C ARG A 285 23.19 4.11 -22.58
N GLU A 286 23.51 3.01 -21.93
CA GLU A 286 23.26 1.68 -22.46
C GLU A 286 21.75 1.40 -22.50
N ASP A 287 21.28 0.92 -23.66
CA ASP A 287 19.93 0.40 -23.84
C ASP A 287 19.95 -1.13 -23.87
N TYR A 288 19.72 -1.73 -22.70
CA TYR A 288 19.67 -3.18 -22.58
C TYR A 288 18.36 -3.81 -23.07
N ASN A 289 17.46 -3.03 -23.66
CA ASN A 289 16.19 -3.51 -24.24
C ASN A 289 16.16 -3.44 -25.77
N LYS A 290 17.24 -2.97 -26.41
CA LYS A 290 17.30 -2.68 -27.86
C LYS A 290 17.05 -3.89 -28.78
N PHE A 291 17.14 -5.11 -28.25
CA PHE A 291 16.92 -6.36 -29.01
C PHE A 291 15.67 -7.11 -28.57
N ASP A 292 14.80 -6.54 -27.73
CA ASP A 292 13.66 -7.28 -27.18
C ASP A 292 12.75 -7.82 -28.30
N GLU A 293 12.44 -7.01 -29.31
CA GLU A 293 11.65 -7.46 -30.47
C GLU A 293 12.35 -8.58 -31.25
N THR A 294 13.65 -8.42 -31.54
CA THR A 294 14.44 -9.43 -32.26
C THR A 294 14.51 -10.75 -31.50
N ILE A 295 14.70 -10.70 -30.17
CA ILE A 295 14.73 -11.87 -29.30
C ILE A 295 13.38 -12.58 -29.33
N ALA A 296 12.28 -11.83 -29.21
CA ALA A 296 10.93 -12.39 -29.25
C ALA A 296 10.66 -13.10 -30.58
N LEU A 297 10.92 -12.43 -31.71
CA LEU A 297 10.69 -12.99 -33.05
C LEU A 297 11.56 -14.22 -33.34
N ALA A 298 12.84 -14.18 -32.98
CA ALA A 298 13.75 -15.29 -33.21
C ALA A 298 13.43 -16.49 -32.30
N THR A 299 13.01 -16.24 -31.05
CA THR A 299 12.58 -17.28 -30.12
C THR A 299 11.30 -17.95 -30.62
N GLU A 300 10.33 -17.16 -31.06
CA GLU A 300 9.08 -17.66 -31.62
C GLU A 300 9.30 -18.52 -32.87
N HIS A 301 10.18 -18.08 -33.77
CA HIS A 301 10.54 -18.83 -34.97
C HIS A 301 11.03 -20.26 -34.64
N TRP A 302 11.99 -20.39 -33.74
CA TRP A 302 12.53 -21.70 -33.36
C TRP A 302 11.58 -22.50 -32.47
N ASN A 303 10.87 -21.85 -31.55
CA ASN A 303 9.80 -22.49 -30.78
C ASN A 303 8.78 -23.14 -31.72
N SER A 304 8.35 -22.43 -32.76
CA SER A 304 7.44 -22.95 -33.78
C SER A 304 8.04 -24.12 -34.57
N GLU A 305 9.32 -24.08 -34.95
CA GLU A 305 9.99 -25.19 -35.65
C GLU A 305 10.01 -26.47 -34.80
N PHE A 306 10.41 -26.37 -33.53
CA PHE A 306 10.55 -27.54 -32.64
C PHE A 306 9.24 -28.01 -32.01
N LYS A 307 8.23 -27.15 -31.89
CA LYS A 307 6.90 -27.52 -31.40
C LYS A 307 6.12 -28.38 -32.40
N ASN A 308 6.38 -28.18 -33.69
CA ASN A 308 5.74 -28.95 -34.78
C ASN A 308 6.45 -30.29 -35.08
N ASP A 309 7.37 -30.71 -34.20
CA ASP A 309 8.12 -31.94 -34.34
C ASP A 309 7.39 -33.17 -33.77
N THR A 310 7.85 -34.37 -34.12
CA THR A 310 7.37 -35.66 -33.58
C THR A 310 7.64 -35.82 -32.08
N ASP A 311 8.76 -35.28 -31.59
CA ASP A 311 9.16 -35.32 -30.18
C ASP A 311 9.54 -33.90 -29.70
N PRO A 312 8.56 -33.00 -29.45
CA PRO A 312 8.82 -31.62 -29.05
C PRO A 312 9.33 -31.52 -27.60
N PRO A 313 9.98 -30.42 -27.21
CA PRO A 313 10.34 -30.20 -25.81
C PRO A 313 9.08 -30.02 -24.95
N GLU A 314 9.12 -30.51 -23.70
CA GLU A 314 8.01 -30.36 -22.74
C GLU A 314 7.66 -28.88 -22.47
N LYS A 315 8.69 -28.01 -22.51
CA LYS A 315 8.55 -26.57 -22.39
C LYS A 315 9.33 -25.88 -23.50
N THR A 316 8.67 -24.96 -24.20
CA THR A 316 9.28 -24.05 -25.17
C THR A 316 10.28 -23.11 -24.51
N LEU A 317 11.16 -22.50 -25.31
CA LEU A 317 12.17 -21.59 -24.80
C LEU A 317 11.53 -20.25 -24.43
N ASP A 318 11.81 -19.78 -23.21
CA ASP A 318 11.39 -18.45 -22.75
C ASP A 318 12.37 -17.37 -23.27
N PRO A 319 11.90 -16.36 -24.00
CA PRO A 319 12.76 -15.28 -24.51
C PRO A 319 13.40 -14.42 -23.42
N ASN A 320 12.87 -14.38 -22.19
CA ASN A 320 13.55 -13.75 -21.06
C ASN A 320 14.83 -14.50 -20.65
N LEU A 321 14.88 -15.83 -20.85
CA LEU A 321 16.10 -16.60 -20.65
C LEU A 321 17.12 -16.25 -21.73
N VAL A 322 16.68 -16.09 -22.98
CA VAL A 322 17.54 -15.64 -24.08
C VAL A 322 18.11 -14.24 -23.79
N LYS A 323 17.27 -13.31 -23.33
CA LYS A 323 17.71 -11.98 -22.91
C LYS A 323 18.75 -12.05 -21.79
N ALA A 324 18.56 -12.93 -20.81
CA ALA A 324 19.53 -13.14 -19.74
C ALA A 324 20.89 -13.67 -20.27
N ILE A 325 20.87 -14.59 -21.24
CA ILE A 325 22.08 -15.10 -21.90
C ILE A 325 22.78 -13.97 -22.65
N ILE A 326 22.08 -13.20 -23.49
CA ILE A 326 22.70 -12.10 -24.26
C ILE A 326 23.32 -11.05 -23.31
N PHE A 327 22.64 -10.73 -22.21
CA PHE A 327 23.20 -9.82 -21.20
C PHE A 327 24.46 -10.39 -20.52
N GLN A 328 24.45 -11.69 -20.24
CA GLN A 328 25.59 -12.42 -19.67
C GLN A 328 26.76 -12.48 -20.65
N GLU A 329 26.52 -12.62 -21.94
CA GLU A 329 27.55 -12.80 -22.95
C GLU A 329 28.20 -11.49 -23.37
N SER A 330 27.40 -10.45 -23.62
CA SER A 330 27.90 -9.24 -24.29
C SER A 330 27.34 -7.94 -23.72
N ARG A 331 26.55 -8.03 -22.64
CA ARG A 331 25.72 -6.92 -22.14
C ARG A 331 24.89 -6.29 -23.26
N MET A 332 24.27 -7.09 -24.13
CA MET A 332 23.58 -6.59 -25.33
C MET A 332 24.52 -5.92 -26.35
N GLY A 333 25.72 -6.45 -26.55
CA GLY A 333 26.71 -5.90 -27.49
C GLY A 333 27.39 -4.61 -27.02
N TYR A 334 27.31 -4.27 -25.73
CA TYR A 334 28.04 -3.14 -25.15
C TYR A 334 29.46 -3.52 -24.67
N ASP A 335 29.77 -4.82 -24.57
CA ASP A 335 31.13 -5.29 -24.33
C ASP A 335 31.98 -5.17 -25.61
N LYS A 336 33.13 -4.49 -25.50
CA LYS A 336 33.95 -4.03 -26.65
C LYS A 336 34.53 -5.13 -27.54
N GLU A 337 34.57 -6.37 -27.05
CA GLU A 337 35.17 -7.51 -27.75
C GLU A 337 34.16 -8.25 -28.65
N GLU A 338 32.85 -8.01 -28.48
CA GLU A 338 31.79 -8.90 -28.97
C GLU A 338 30.74 -8.22 -29.84
N SER A 339 31.12 -7.13 -30.54
CA SER A 339 30.18 -6.13 -31.06
C SER A 339 29.01 -6.68 -31.88
N ILE A 340 29.22 -7.72 -32.69
CA ILE A 340 28.19 -8.34 -33.55
C ILE A 340 27.76 -9.73 -33.02
N ASN A 341 28.65 -10.45 -32.35
CA ASN A 341 28.39 -11.81 -31.88
C ASN A 341 27.85 -11.86 -30.45
N ILE A 342 26.71 -11.20 -30.24
CA ILE A 342 26.18 -10.96 -28.89
C ILE A 342 25.74 -12.21 -28.11
N MET A 343 25.62 -13.37 -28.77
CA MET A 343 25.37 -14.69 -28.17
C MET A 343 26.58 -15.65 -28.25
N GLN A 344 27.77 -15.20 -28.66
CA GLN A 344 29.01 -16.02 -28.68
C GLN A 344 28.96 -17.27 -29.57
N VAL A 345 28.24 -17.21 -30.69
CA VAL A 345 28.16 -18.32 -31.66
C VAL A 345 29.33 -18.25 -32.62
N GLY A 346 30.08 -19.34 -32.80
CA GLY A 346 31.14 -19.41 -33.80
C GLY A 346 32.43 -18.69 -33.40
N VAL A 347 32.59 -18.41 -32.10
CA VAL A 347 33.85 -17.95 -31.51
C VAL A 347 34.95 -19.00 -31.76
N GLN A 348 36.21 -18.56 -31.86
CA GLN A 348 37.34 -19.44 -32.14
C GLN A 348 37.41 -20.59 -31.12
N GLY A 349 37.30 -21.83 -31.62
CA GLY A 349 37.32 -23.05 -30.79
C GLY A 349 35.92 -23.64 -30.50
N ASP A 350 34.85 -22.90 -30.76
CA ASP A 350 33.47 -23.40 -30.64
C ASP A 350 33.03 -24.20 -31.89
N ALA A 351 32.23 -25.23 -31.65
CA ALA A 351 31.72 -26.14 -32.66
C ALA A 351 30.40 -25.68 -33.29
N SER A 352 29.75 -24.62 -32.79
CA SER A 352 28.40 -24.21 -33.21
C SER A 352 28.27 -24.00 -34.73
N LEU A 353 29.00 -23.07 -35.34
CA LEU A 353 28.89 -22.82 -36.79
C LEU A 353 29.30 -24.02 -37.64
N LYS A 354 30.27 -24.82 -37.18
CA LYS A 354 30.63 -26.07 -37.88
C LYS A 354 29.49 -27.07 -37.84
N THR A 355 28.78 -27.17 -36.71
CA THR A 355 27.62 -28.05 -36.53
C THR A 355 26.43 -27.53 -37.33
N LEU A 356 26.06 -26.26 -37.16
CA LEU A 356 24.94 -25.63 -37.86
C LEU A 356 25.10 -25.73 -39.39
N ARG A 357 26.31 -25.52 -39.93
CA ARG A 357 26.58 -25.66 -41.38
C ARG A 357 26.68 -27.11 -41.88
N GLY A 358 26.50 -28.10 -41.00
CA GLY A 358 26.58 -29.52 -41.33
C GLY A 358 28.00 -30.07 -41.56
N LYS A 359 29.06 -29.33 -41.15
CA LYS A 359 30.45 -29.84 -41.16
C LYS A 359 30.68 -30.87 -40.04
N LEU A 360 30.01 -30.67 -38.90
CA LEU A 360 29.84 -31.69 -37.88
C LEU A 360 28.42 -32.25 -37.98
N LYS A 361 28.28 -33.57 -37.87
CA LYS A 361 27.00 -34.24 -38.10
C LYS A 361 26.08 -34.06 -36.89
N GLU A 362 24.95 -33.40 -37.10
CA GLU A 362 23.83 -33.32 -36.17
C GLU A 362 22.60 -33.97 -36.81
N TYR A 363 21.81 -34.71 -36.04
CA TYR A 363 20.65 -35.43 -36.55
C TYR A 363 19.37 -35.00 -35.85
N TRP A 364 18.32 -34.87 -36.65
CA TRP A 364 16.93 -34.82 -36.26
C TRP A 364 16.37 -36.25 -36.29
N ILE A 365 15.72 -36.71 -35.22
CA ILE A 365 14.91 -37.93 -35.25
C ILE A 365 13.48 -37.56 -35.61
N HIS A 366 12.98 -38.03 -36.75
CA HIS A 366 11.61 -37.81 -37.19
C HIS A 366 11.02 -39.17 -37.59
N GLU A 367 9.96 -39.59 -36.91
CA GLU A 367 9.33 -40.91 -37.10
C GLU A 367 10.35 -42.07 -37.05
N GLY A 368 11.32 -42.00 -36.14
CA GLY A 368 12.38 -43.00 -35.98
C GLY A 368 13.50 -42.97 -37.03
N LYS A 369 13.48 -42.02 -37.98
CA LYS A 369 14.55 -41.84 -38.99
C LYS A 369 15.48 -40.69 -38.62
N LYS A 370 16.78 -40.88 -38.84
CA LYS A 370 17.82 -39.84 -38.71
C LYS A 370 17.83 -38.95 -39.95
N ILE A 371 17.44 -37.70 -39.79
CA ILE A 371 17.53 -36.63 -40.78
C ILE A 371 18.75 -35.78 -40.43
N LEU A 372 19.70 -35.61 -41.36
CA LEU A 372 20.86 -34.75 -41.13
C LEU A 372 20.40 -33.27 -41.11
N LEU A 373 20.69 -32.57 -40.02
CA LEU A 373 20.44 -31.13 -39.89
C LEU A 373 21.60 -30.35 -40.50
N LYS A 374 21.28 -29.45 -41.43
CA LYS A 374 22.23 -28.52 -42.03
C LYS A 374 21.55 -27.21 -42.36
N TYR A 375 22.19 -26.12 -41.97
CA TYR A 375 21.81 -24.74 -42.23
C TYR A 375 22.99 -24.06 -42.92
N PRO A 376 23.14 -24.23 -44.25
CA PRO A 376 24.31 -23.71 -44.99
C PRO A 376 24.46 -22.19 -44.90
N ASP A 377 23.35 -21.50 -44.67
CA ASP A 377 23.20 -20.06 -44.49
C ASP A 377 23.55 -19.57 -43.07
N ALA A 378 23.89 -20.46 -42.13
CA ALA A 378 24.27 -20.06 -40.78
C ALA A 378 25.52 -19.17 -40.77
N GLN A 379 25.40 -17.94 -40.30
CA GLN A 379 26.46 -16.93 -40.29
C GLN A 379 26.25 -15.91 -39.16
N ILE A 380 27.29 -15.15 -38.81
CA ILE A 380 27.29 -14.15 -37.73
C ILE A 380 27.86 -12.84 -38.28
N ASP A 381 27.16 -12.27 -39.24
CA ASP A 381 27.48 -10.99 -39.90
C ASP A 381 26.67 -9.82 -39.30
N LYS A 382 25.63 -10.11 -38.51
CA LYS A 382 24.77 -9.14 -37.81
C LYS A 382 24.30 -9.65 -36.45
N GLU A 383 23.92 -8.75 -35.56
CA GLU A 383 23.40 -9.06 -34.22
C GLU A 383 22.14 -9.94 -34.28
N GLU A 384 21.24 -9.69 -35.23
CA GLU A 384 20.03 -10.52 -35.42
C GLU A 384 20.40 -11.96 -35.80
N ASN A 385 21.46 -12.13 -36.58
CA ASN A 385 21.97 -13.45 -36.95
C ASN A 385 22.67 -14.13 -35.77
N SER A 386 23.38 -13.39 -34.93
CA SER A 386 23.89 -13.93 -33.66
C SER A 386 22.76 -14.44 -32.76
N ILE A 387 21.66 -13.67 -32.63
CA ILE A 387 20.48 -14.07 -31.84
C ILE A 387 19.82 -15.32 -32.45
N LYS A 388 19.50 -15.28 -33.74
CA LYS A 388 18.82 -16.39 -34.44
C LYS A 388 19.61 -17.68 -34.31
N TRP A 389 20.89 -17.67 -34.64
CA TRP A 389 21.71 -18.89 -34.61
C TRP A 389 22.13 -19.27 -33.19
N GLY A 390 22.19 -18.31 -32.26
CA GLY A 390 22.41 -18.57 -30.84
C GLY A 390 21.27 -19.32 -30.20
N ILE A 391 20.03 -18.95 -30.51
CA ILE A 391 18.84 -19.69 -30.07
C ILE A 391 18.84 -21.11 -30.65
N ARG A 392 19.15 -21.28 -31.95
CA ARG A 392 19.24 -22.63 -32.55
C ARG A 392 20.32 -23.48 -31.91
N TRP A 393 21.45 -22.87 -31.57
CA TRP A 393 22.52 -23.54 -30.85
C TRP A 393 22.11 -23.92 -29.43
N LEU A 394 21.32 -23.08 -28.74
CA LEU A 394 20.75 -23.43 -27.44
C LEU A 394 19.81 -24.63 -27.54
N TYR A 395 18.99 -24.70 -28.59
CA TYR A 395 18.18 -25.89 -28.91
C TYR A 395 19.03 -27.14 -29.14
N HIS A 396 20.14 -27.01 -29.88
CA HIS A 396 21.11 -28.10 -30.03
C HIS A 396 21.65 -28.60 -28.68
N LYS A 397 21.93 -27.68 -27.75
CA LYS A 397 22.41 -28.02 -26.40
C LYS A 397 21.32 -28.65 -25.52
N ALA A 398 20.07 -28.31 -25.77
CA ALA A 398 18.92 -28.84 -25.05
C ALA A 398 18.53 -30.26 -25.53
N MET A 399 18.94 -30.67 -26.72
CA MET A 399 18.59 -31.98 -27.27
C MET A 399 19.70 -33.03 -27.09
N GLY A 400 19.28 -34.29 -27.02
CA GLY A 400 20.16 -35.45 -27.13
C GLY A 400 19.46 -36.62 -27.82
N ILE A 401 20.25 -37.63 -28.20
CA ILE A 401 19.76 -38.87 -28.81
C ILE A 401 20.16 -40.03 -27.91
N THR A 402 19.20 -40.87 -27.57
CA THR A 402 19.38 -42.12 -26.81
C THR A 402 19.97 -43.23 -27.68
N ALA A 403 20.41 -44.33 -27.08
CA ALA A 403 20.98 -45.48 -27.80
C ALA A 403 19.97 -46.14 -28.76
N ASP A 404 18.68 -46.08 -28.45
CA ASP A 404 17.56 -46.57 -29.26
C ASP A 404 17.05 -45.54 -30.28
N ASN A 405 17.85 -44.50 -30.57
CA ASN A 405 17.53 -43.43 -31.52
C ASN A 405 16.27 -42.62 -31.19
N ARG A 406 15.90 -42.49 -29.92
CA ARG A 406 14.86 -41.54 -29.48
C ARG A 406 15.48 -40.22 -29.07
N ARG A 407 14.77 -39.12 -29.35
CA ARG A 407 15.17 -37.81 -28.84
C ARG A 407 14.80 -37.71 -27.36
N TYR A 408 15.65 -37.02 -26.59
CA TYR A 408 15.28 -36.51 -25.29
C TYR A 408 15.64 -35.02 -25.19
N TRP A 409 14.93 -34.33 -24.30
CA TRP A 409 15.15 -32.92 -24.01
C TRP A 409 15.67 -32.76 -22.58
N LEU A 410 16.71 -31.97 -22.45
CA LEU A 410 17.20 -31.49 -21.17
C LEU A 410 16.35 -30.31 -20.69
N THR A 411 16.43 -30.02 -19.40
CA THR A 411 15.89 -28.77 -18.88
C THR A 411 16.63 -27.58 -19.49
N TRP A 412 15.97 -26.44 -19.64
CA TRP A 412 16.63 -25.21 -20.13
C TRP A 412 17.82 -24.78 -19.27
N ARG A 413 17.79 -25.06 -17.96
CA ARG A 413 18.93 -24.80 -17.07
C ARG A 413 20.15 -25.67 -17.40
N GLU A 414 19.94 -26.94 -17.73
CA GLU A 414 21.01 -27.84 -18.18
C GLU A 414 21.51 -27.47 -19.59
N ALA A 415 20.60 -27.06 -20.48
CA ALA A 415 20.96 -26.55 -21.80
C ALA A 415 21.88 -25.33 -21.69
N VAL A 416 21.56 -24.37 -20.81
CA VAL A 416 22.42 -23.20 -20.52
C VAL A 416 23.77 -23.61 -19.94
N LYS A 417 23.82 -24.64 -19.07
CA LYS A 417 25.08 -25.20 -18.55
C LYS A 417 25.95 -25.80 -19.64
N LYS A 418 25.36 -26.37 -20.69
CA LYS A 418 26.08 -26.91 -21.87
C LYS A 418 26.36 -25.86 -22.95
N TYR A 419 25.65 -24.74 -22.90
CA TYR A 419 25.77 -23.63 -23.85
C TYR A 419 27.03 -22.81 -23.58
N GLY A 420 27.16 -22.31 -22.35
CA GLY A 420 28.29 -21.49 -21.93
C GLY A 420 29.53 -22.31 -21.52
N PRO A 421 30.53 -21.64 -20.92
CA PRO A 421 31.72 -22.29 -20.39
C PRO A 421 31.37 -23.41 -19.40
N PRO A 422 32.19 -24.47 -19.28
CA PRO A 422 31.92 -25.63 -18.42
C PRO A 422 32.15 -25.32 -16.93
N ASN A 423 31.45 -24.30 -16.42
CA ASN A 423 31.46 -23.91 -15.02
C ASN A 423 30.04 -23.55 -14.55
N GLU A 424 29.74 -23.83 -13.30
CA GLU A 424 28.40 -23.54 -12.75
C GLU A 424 28.20 -22.05 -12.45
N LYS A 425 29.29 -21.28 -12.38
CA LYS A 425 29.23 -19.84 -12.12
C LYS A 425 28.48 -19.11 -13.25
N TYR A 426 28.73 -19.50 -14.49
CA TYR A 426 28.07 -18.96 -15.67
C TYR A 426 26.56 -19.23 -15.61
N SER A 427 26.16 -20.50 -15.51
CA SER A 427 24.75 -20.88 -15.57
C SER A 427 23.96 -20.35 -14.37
N ASN A 428 24.57 -20.30 -13.19
CA ASN A 428 23.94 -19.67 -12.02
C ASN A 428 23.75 -18.16 -12.18
N ASN A 429 24.70 -17.45 -12.81
CA ASN A 429 24.54 -16.02 -13.05
C ASN A 429 23.45 -15.73 -14.09
N VAL A 430 23.42 -16.48 -15.20
CA VAL A 430 22.32 -16.41 -16.19
C VAL A 430 20.97 -16.63 -15.48
N TRP A 431 20.90 -17.63 -14.59
CA TRP A 431 19.67 -17.94 -13.87
C TRP A 431 19.28 -16.86 -12.87
N ASP A 432 20.24 -16.26 -12.16
CA ASP A 432 19.98 -15.12 -11.26
C ASP A 432 19.53 -13.87 -12.03
N ILE A 433 20.07 -13.62 -13.23
CA ILE A 433 19.60 -12.56 -14.12
C ILE A 433 18.15 -12.85 -14.57
N TYR A 434 17.89 -14.06 -15.07
CA TYR A 434 16.58 -14.49 -15.57
C TYR A 434 15.49 -14.44 -14.49
N THR A 435 15.77 -14.99 -13.30
CA THR A 435 14.77 -15.15 -12.24
C THR A 435 14.66 -13.95 -11.30
N LYS A 436 15.76 -13.22 -11.05
CA LYS A 436 15.83 -12.15 -10.03
C LYS A 436 16.26 -10.80 -10.58
N GLY A 437 16.70 -10.71 -11.84
CA GLY A 437 17.23 -9.47 -12.40
C GLY A 437 18.54 -9.02 -11.78
N VAL A 438 19.35 -9.95 -11.25
CA VAL A 438 20.59 -9.61 -10.54
C VAL A 438 21.79 -10.17 -11.28
N ASP A 439 22.69 -9.31 -11.73
CA ASP A 439 24.01 -9.68 -12.25
C ASP A 439 25.07 -9.61 -11.14
N LYS A 440 25.77 -10.71 -10.87
CA LYS A 440 26.76 -10.85 -9.79
C LYS A 440 28.20 -10.90 -10.29
N ARG A 441 28.47 -10.58 -11.57
CA ARG A 441 29.84 -10.62 -12.12
C ARG A 441 30.77 -9.55 -11.55
N GLY A 442 30.23 -8.41 -11.13
CA GLY A 442 31.00 -7.28 -10.57
C GLY A 442 31.32 -7.41 -9.08
N LYS A 443 32.14 -6.49 -8.56
CA LYS A 443 32.43 -6.38 -7.10
C LYS A 443 31.16 -6.16 -6.27
N SER A 444 30.17 -5.51 -6.87
CA SER A 444 28.85 -5.30 -6.28
C SER A 444 27.78 -5.86 -7.24
N PRO A 445 26.77 -6.57 -6.74
CA PRO A 445 25.65 -7.02 -7.57
C PRO A 445 24.93 -5.84 -8.22
N VAL A 446 24.66 -5.96 -9.52
CA VAL A 446 23.90 -4.97 -10.30
C VAL A 446 22.48 -5.49 -10.46
N ARG A 447 21.49 -4.66 -10.09
CA ARG A 447 20.07 -4.96 -10.34
C ARG A 447 19.66 -4.37 -11.68
N LEU A 448 19.24 -5.22 -12.60
CA LEU A 448 18.83 -4.85 -13.96
C LEU A 448 17.42 -4.29 -14.01
N TRP A 449 16.59 -4.65 -13.05
CA TRP A 449 15.28 -4.05 -12.81
C TRP A 449 15.09 -3.87 -11.29
N PHE A 450 14.45 -2.76 -10.92
CA PHE A 450 14.24 -2.39 -9.53
C PHE A 450 12.77 -2.46 -9.12
N ILE A 451 12.64 -2.75 -7.84
CA ILE A 451 11.50 -2.47 -7.01
C ILE A 451 11.90 -1.24 -6.17
N PHE A 452 11.24 -0.09 -6.37
CA PHE A 452 11.57 1.18 -5.70
C PHE A 452 11.23 1.13 -4.19
N ILE A 453 12.20 1.39 -3.30
CA ILE A 453 12.01 1.37 -1.83
C ILE A 453 12.61 2.57 -1.02
N PRO A 454 13.66 3.33 -1.40
CA PRO A 454 14.34 4.15 -0.36
C PRO A 454 13.66 5.46 0.05
N LEU A 455 12.87 6.10 -0.83
CA LEU A 455 12.35 7.45 -0.55
C LEU A 455 11.12 7.44 0.38
N MET A 456 10.35 6.36 0.36
CA MET A 456 9.13 6.20 1.17
C MET A 456 9.41 6.02 2.66
N LEU A 457 10.50 5.33 3.04
CA LEU A 457 10.85 5.13 4.46
C LEU A 457 11.17 6.44 5.18
N VAL A 458 11.78 7.40 4.49
CA VAL A 458 12.08 8.73 5.07
C VAL A 458 10.79 9.53 5.27
N ILE A 459 9.87 9.50 4.30
CA ILE A 459 8.59 10.21 4.38
C ILE A 459 7.67 9.58 5.44
N LEU A 460 7.61 8.25 5.50
CA LEU A 460 6.80 7.51 6.47
C LEU A 460 7.32 7.67 7.90
N SER A 461 8.64 7.70 8.11
CA SER A 461 9.20 7.95 9.45
C SER A 461 8.89 9.36 9.95
N GLY A 462 8.93 10.37 9.09
CA GLY A 462 8.52 11.73 9.41
C GLY A 462 7.02 11.83 9.73
N ALA A 463 6.17 11.20 8.90
CA ALA A 463 4.73 11.17 9.10
C ALA A 463 4.33 10.42 10.39
N PHE A 464 4.99 9.30 10.69
CA PHE A 464 4.80 8.53 11.92
C PHE A 464 5.23 9.32 13.17
N TRP A 465 6.36 10.03 13.09
CA TRP A 465 6.81 10.91 14.16
C TRP A 465 5.82 12.06 14.41
N LEU A 466 5.30 12.68 13.35
CA LEU A 466 4.27 13.72 13.46
C LEU A 466 2.96 13.19 14.06
N HIS A 467 2.51 12.00 13.64
CA HIS A 467 1.30 11.39 14.19
C HIS A 467 1.41 11.07 15.68
N ASN A 468 2.52 10.46 16.12
CA ASN A 468 2.72 10.08 17.52
C ASN A 468 2.91 11.27 18.48
N ASN A 469 3.18 12.45 17.94
CA ASN A 469 3.40 13.65 18.74
C ASN A 469 2.31 14.71 18.57
N GLN A 470 1.17 14.37 17.94
CA GLN A 470 0.00 15.26 17.89
C GLN A 470 -0.45 15.67 19.29
N GLY A 471 -0.74 16.95 19.45
CA GLY A 471 -1.20 17.56 20.70
C GLY A 471 -0.15 17.67 21.79
N ARG A 472 1.01 16.98 21.71
CA ARG A 472 2.04 16.99 22.76
C ARG A 472 2.68 18.36 22.93
N VAL A 473 2.87 18.77 24.18
CA VAL A 473 3.56 20.01 24.54
C VAL A 473 5.06 19.79 24.61
N PHE A 474 5.80 20.62 23.87
CA PHE A 474 7.24 20.72 23.89
C PHE A 474 7.65 22.03 24.55
N ILE A 475 8.53 21.95 25.55
CA ILE A 475 9.02 23.12 26.28
C ILE A 475 10.50 23.26 25.98
N SER A 476 10.92 24.43 25.51
CA SER A 476 12.32 24.75 25.28
C SER A 476 12.69 26.06 25.95
N TYR A 477 13.87 26.08 26.56
CA TYR A 477 14.43 27.25 27.22
C TYR A 477 15.50 27.85 26.32
N ARG A 478 15.38 29.13 25.99
CA ARG A 478 16.44 29.84 25.26
C ARG A 478 17.20 30.73 26.22
N GLU A 479 18.49 30.48 26.33
CA GLU A 479 19.42 31.30 27.11
C GLU A 479 19.86 32.51 26.29
N ALA A 480 19.94 33.68 26.93
CA ALA A 480 20.59 34.84 26.35
C ALA A 480 22.11 34.59 26.25
N LYS A 481 22.74 35.06 25.16
CA LYS A 481 24.21 35.00 25.02
C LYS A 481 24.85 35.82 26.15
N HIS A 482 25.82 35.21 26.84
CA HIS A 482 26.56 35.79 27.95
C HIS A 482 26.94 37.27 27.73
N GLY A 483 26.69 38.09 28.75
CA GLY A 483 27.31 39.41 28.88
C GLY A 483 26.36 40.61 28.81
N SER A 484 25.30 40.66 29.63
CA SER A 484 24.82 41.92 30.21
C SER A 484 23.95 41.62 31.44
N TRP A 485 23.93 42.56 32.37
CA TRP A 485 23.56 42.40 33.77
C TRP A 485 22.18 41.72 34.01
N LEU A 486 22.21 40.75 34.93
CA LEU A 486 21.26 39.66 35.12
C LEU A 486 19.83 40.04 35.57
N CYS A 487 19.52 41.31 35.84
CA CYS A 487 18.15 41.68 36.24
C CYS A 487 17.42 42.67 35.31
N ASP A 488 18.05 43.22 34.26
CA ASP A 488 17.34 44.19 33.38
C ASP A 488 17.46 43.95 31.86
N ASN A 489 18.46 43.21 31.35
CA ASN A 489 18.66 43.12 29.88
C ASN A 489 18.91 41.70 29.32
N GLY A 490 18.84 40.66 30.15
CA GLY A 490 18.96 39.27 29.70
C GLY A 490 17.58 38.66 29.42
N GLU A 491 17.12 38.72 28.17
CA GLU A 491 15.81 38.18 27.79
C GLU A 491 15.86 36.64 27.61
N SER A 492 15.87 35.90 28.71
CA SER A 492 15.70 34.43 28.68
C SER A 492 14.20 34.11 28.67
N TRP A 493 13.71 33.33 27.71
CA TRP A 493 12.28 33.01 27.56
C TRP A 493 12.02 31.52 27.44
N VAL A 494 10.79 31.13 27.78
CA VAL A 494 10.27 29.79 27.50
C VAL A 494 9.50 29.81 26.19
N ASP A 495 9.95 29.02 25.22
CA ASP A 495 9.17 28.72 24.03
C ASP A 495 8.39 27.41 24.29
N VAL A 496 7.06 27.48 24.25
CA VAL A 496 6.15 26.35 24.33
C VAL A 496 5.64 26.05 22.94
N ALA A 497 5.63 24.78 22.55
CA ALA A 497 5.20 24.37 21.22
C ALA A 497 4.30 23.15 21.25
N VAL A 498 3.39 23.06 20.29
CA VAL A 498 2.50 21.91 20.09
C VAL A 498 2.48 21.54 18.61
N ILE A 499 2.47 20.25 18.31
CA ILE A 499 2.22 19.75 16.96
C ILE A 499 0.72 19.61 16.79
N ASP A 500 0.19 20.29 15.78
CA ASP A 500 -1.19 20.21 15.36
C ASP A 500 -1.24 20.02 13.84
N ASP A 501 -1.78 18.90 13.40
CA ASP A 501 -1.67 18.35 12.05
C ASP A 501 -0.20 18.25 11.58
N PHE A 502 0.20 19.11 10.65
CA PHE A 502 1.55 19.18 10.08
C PHE A 502 2.30 20.43 10.52
N LYS A 503 1.74 21.22 11.45
CA LYS A 503 2.31 22.49 11.90
C LYS A 503 2.80 22.41 13.33
N LEU A 504 4.00 22.95 13.57
CA LEU A 504 4.50 23.21 14.91
C LEU A 504 4.06 24.64 15.31
N LYS A 505 3.04 24.73 16.16
CA LYS A 505 2.53 25.99 16.71
C LYS A 505 3.31 26.36 17.95
N LYS A 506 3.69 27.63 18.13
CA LYS A 506 4.56 28.08 19.23
C LYS A 506 3.97 29.30 19.94
N ALA A 507 4.18 29.36 21.24
CA ALA A 507 3.90 30.51 22.09
C ALA A 507 5.14 30.81 22.95
N ARG A 508 5.38 32.08 23.25
CA ARG A 508 6.46 32.50 24.12
C ARG A 508 5.92 32.97 25.46
N ILE A 509 6.38 32.34 26.53
CA ILE A 509 6.04 32.68 27.90
C ILE A 509 7.24 33.37 28.56
N ASN A 510 6.93 34.24 29.53
CA ASN A 510 7.74 35.22 30.27
C ASN A 510 9.23 34.90 30.56
N LYS A 511 9.93 35.89 31.12
CA LYS A 511 11.34 35.88 31.54
C LYS A 511 11.65 34.72 32.52
N VAL A 512 12.67 33.93 32.21
CA VAL A 512 13.15 32.76 32.99
C VAL A 512 14.36 33.15 33.85
N GLN A 513 14.40 32.66 35.10
CA GLN A 513 15.53 32.89 36.00
C GLN A 513 16.46 31.65 36.06
N GLU A 514 17.76 31.91 36.06
CA GLU A 514 18.82 30.92 36.31
C GLU A 514 19.56 31.37 37.58
N ILE A 515 19.46 30.61 38.68
CA ILE A 515 19.75 31.11 40.04
C ILE A 515 21.26 31.18 40.34
N LYS A 516 21.71 32.33 40.86
CA LYS A 516 22.32 32.52 42.20
C LYS A 516 22.37 34.01 42.51
N GLU A 517 21.46 34.44 43.40
CA GLU A 517 21.42 35.73 44.10
C GLU A 517 20.81 36.92 43.31
N VAL A 518 19.55 37.26 43.67
CA VAL A 518 18.87 38.58 43.54
C VAL A 518 18.02 38.93 42.28
N CYS A 519 17.56 38.01 41.43
CA CYS A 519 16.54 38.36 40.39
C CYS A 519 15.21 37.59 40.59
N SER A 520 14.08 38.09 40.06
CA SER A 520 12.75 37.45 40.15
C SER A 520 12.27 36.83 38.83
N GLY A 521 11.96 35.53 38.75
CA GLY A 521 11.52 34.85 37.52
C GLY A 521 10.97 33.42 37.67
N LEU A 522 10.57 32.82 36.54
CA LEU A 522 10.14 31.41 36.46
C LEU A 522 11.34 30.47 36.61
N LYS A 523 11.24 29.47 37.48
CA LYS A 523 12.30 28.48 37.68
C LYS A 523 12.40 27.51 36.49
N LYS A 524 13.56 27.47 35.82
CA LYS A 524 13.86 26.53 34.72
C LYS A 524 13.58 25.08 35.11
N GLY A 525 12.91 24.34 34.22
CA GLY A 525 12.52 22.94 34.43
C GLY A 525 11.39 22.70 35.44
N SER A 526 10.77 23.76 35.99
CA SER A 526 9.64 23.62 36.92
C SER A 526 8.28 23.45 36.25
N LEU A 527 8.19 23.70 34.93
CA LEU A 527 6.94 23.67 34.19
C LEU A 527 6.39 22.25 34.05
N LYS A 528 5.13 22.08 34.44
CA LYS A 528 4.30 20.92 34.11
C LYS A 528 3.14 21.39 33.25
N TYR A 529 2.53 20.48 32.50
CA TYR A 529 1.36 20.79 31.68
C TYR A 529 0.23 19.79 31.89
N SER A 530 -1.00 20.28 31.76
CA SER A 530 -2.22 19.49 31.72
C SER A 530 -3.18 20.08 30.68
N TYR A 531 -4.20 19.30 30.33
CA TYR A 531 -5.27 19.73 29.43
C TYR A 531 -6.57 19.84 30.23
N ALA A 532 -7.28 20.95 30.06
CA ALA A 532 -8.59 21.17 30.67
C ALA A 532 -9.46 22.00 29.71
N ASP A 533 -10.72 21.59 29.51
CA ASP A 533 -11.71 22.38 28.79
C ASP A 533 -12.29 23.39 29.78
N LEU A 534 -11.68 24.58 29.84
CA LEU A 534 -11.94 25.56 30.88
C LEU A 534 -13.10 26.51 30.54
N ASP A 535 -13.37 26.72 29.26
CA ASP A 535 -14.46 27.56 28.76
C ASP A 535 -15.69 26.76 28.28
N ASN A 536 -15.63 25.42 28.37
CA ASN A 536 -16.70 24.48 28.02
C ASN A 536 -17.10 24.56 26.54
N ASP A 537 -16.13 24.84 25.66
CA ASP A 537 -16.33 24.89 24.21
C ASP A 537 -16.07 23.55 23.49
N GLY A 538 -15.68 22.52 24.25
CA GLY A 538 -15.33 21.19 23.75
C GLY A 538 -13.89 21.07 23.26
N GLY A 539 -13.12 22.17 23.29
CA GLY A 539 -11.68 22.22 23.09
C GLY A 539 -10.94 22.23 24.42
N TYR A 540 -9.74 21.65 24.46
CA TYR A 540 -8.91 21.68 25.66
C TYR A 540 -7.90 22.82 25.62
N GLU A 541 -7.88 23.65 26.67
CA GLU A 541 -6.78 24.55 26.97
C GLU A 541 -5.60 23.80 27.57
N ILE A 542 -4.40 24.30 27.30
CA ILE A 542 -3.16 23.84 27.88
C ILE A 542 -2.89 24.71 29.11
N VAL A 543 -2.90 24.08 30.28
CA VAL A 543 -2.56 24.72 31.55
C VAL A 543 -1.12 24.39 31.87
N LEU A 544 -0.29 25.41 32.10
CA LEU A 544 1.10 25.26 32.46
C LEU A 544 1.35 25.71 33.89
N ASP A 545 1.75 24.77 34.74
CA ASP A 545 2.08 24.97 36.14
C ASP A 545 3.57 25.23 36.33
N GLY A 546 3.93 26.40 36.84
CA GLY A 546 5.32 26.82 37.10
C GLY A 546 5.61 27.14 38.55
N LYS A 547 6.87 27.02 38.96
CA LYS A 547 7.36 27.56 40.24
C LYS A 547 8.06 28.90 39.98
N TRP A 548 7.61 29.94 40.65
CA TRP A 548 8.20 31.28 40.66
C TRP A 548 9.02 31.48 41.96
N ASP A 549 9.86 32.51 42.00
CA ASP A 549 10.71 32.79 43.17
C ASP A 549 9.95 32.88 44.51
N TYR A 550 10.66 32.60 45.61
CA TYR A 550 10.17 32.56 47.00
C TYR A 550 9.07 31.52 47.28
N GLY A 551 8.95 30.48 46.44
CA GLY A 551 8.02 29.37 46.64
C GLY A 551 6.60 29.63 46.14
N ASN A 552 6.39 30.74 45.43
CA ASN A 552 5.12 31.02 44.76
C ASN A 552 4.93 30.10 43.55
N GLN A 553 3.69 29.72 43.26
CA GLN A 553 3.34 28.94 42.07
C GLN A 553 2.57 29.85 41.10
N VAL A 554 2.76 29.64 39.81
CA VAL A 554 2.12 30.43 38.74
C VAL A 554 1.51 29.50 37.70
N GLU A 555 0.37 29.90 37.13
CA GLU A 555 -0.30 29.19 36.03
C GLU A 555 -0.36 30.08 34.78
N TYR A 556 -0.09 29.47 33.63
CA TYR A 556 -0.31 30.06 32.31
C TYR A 556 -1.33 29.22 31.55
N TYR A 557 -2.17 29.87 30.75
CA TYR A 557 -3.22 29.20 29.97
C TYR A 557 -2.99 29.47 28.49
N LEU A 558 -3.02 28.43 27.67
CA LEU A 558 -2.84 28.52 26.22
C LEU A 558 -3.94 27.78 25.48
N LYS A 559 -4.33 28.33 24.33
CA LYS A 559 -5.33 27.72 23.44
C LYS A 559 -4.73 27.48 22.06
N ILE A 560 -4.95 26.28 21.52
CA ILE A 560 -4.54 25.94 20.16
C ILE A 560 -5.55 26.59 19.20
N LYS A 561 -5.13 27.65 18.51
CA LYS A 561 -5.91 28.30 17.46
C LYS A 561 -5.47 27.77 16.10
N LYS A 562 -6.26 28.02 15.05
CA LYS A 562 -6.00 27.51 13.68
C LYS A 562 -4.56 27.70 13.20
N ASP A 563 -3.95 28.86 13.46
CA ASP A 563 -2.62 29.20 12.94
C ASP A 563 -1.54 29.43 14.01
N GLU A 564 -1.91 29.47 15.29
CA GLU A 564 -0.98 29.77 16.38
C GLU A 564 -1.33 29.03 17.67
N LEU A 565 -0.37 28.96 18.58
CA LEU A 565 -0.62 28.64 19.98
C LEU A 565 -0.75 29.98 20.69
N ALA A 566 -1.96 30.33 21.13
CA ALA A 566 -2.23 31.63 21.73
C ALA A 566 -2.18 31.55 23.25
N ILE A 567 -1.56 32.53 23.90
CA ILE A 567 -1.64 32.70 25.34
C ILE A 567 -2.96 33.40 25.66
N ILE A 568 -3.68 32.90 26.66
CA ILE A 568 -4.94 33.47 27.11
C ILE A 568 -4.61 34.62 28.08
N PRO A 569 -5.04 35.87 27.78
CA PRO A 569 -4.81 37.00 28.66
C PRO A 569 -5.51 36.84 30.01
N VAL A 570 -4.86 37.32 31.08
CA VAL A 570 -5.40 37.31 32.44
C VAL A 570 -5.43 38.74 32.98
N ASN A 571 -6.63 39.29 33.18
CA ASN A 571 -6.81 40.61 33.76
C ASN A 571 -6.92 40.51 35.29
N SER A 572 -5.79 40.35 35.98
CA SER A 572 -5.70 40.28 37.45
C SER A 572 -5.09 41.53 38.10
N SER A 573 -5.20 41.66 39.43
CA SER A 573 -4.53 42.73 40.19
C SER A 573 -3.22 42.26 40.85
N PHE A 574 -2.90 40.96 40.78
CA PHE A 574 -1.82 40.31 41.51
C PHE A 574 -0.95 39.50 40.55
N PHE A 575 0.16 40.08 40.10
CA PHE A 575 1.06 39.44 39.14
C PHE A 575 2.37 39.02 39.79
N TYR A 576 2.65 37.71 39.80
CA TYR A 576 4.03 37.20 39.76
C TYR A 576 4.19 36.51 38.41
N GLY A 577 5.00 37.06 37.51
CA GLY A 577 5.19 36.48 36.17
C GLY A 577 4.32 37.05 35.05
N GLY A 578 3.97 38.34 35.13
CA GLY A 578 3.42 39.15 34.02
C GLY A 578 1.89 39.10 33.87
N PRO A 579 1.30 39.98 33.01
CA PRO A 579 -0.14 40.05 32.72
C PRO A 579 -0.74 38.77 32.11
N GLU A 580 0.10 37.80 31.78
CA GLU A 580 -0.27 36.51 31.21
C GLU A 580 -0.31 35.35 32.21
N SER A 581 -0.22 35.61 33.53
CA SER A 581 -0.14 34.57 34.56
C SER A 581 -1.08 34.80 35.76
N LEU A 582 -1.50 33.70 36.39
CA LEU A 582 -2.22 33.68 37.66
C LEU A 582 -1.36 33.10 38.79
N VAL A 583 -1.38 33.72 39.97
CA VAL A 583 -0.65 33.24 41.15
C VAL A 583 -1.47 32.15 41.85
N LYS A 584 -0.91 30.95 41.92
CA LYS A 584 -1.59 29.73 42.39
C LYS A 584 -1.73 29.62 43.93
N LYS A 585 -1.36 30.64 44.71
CA LYS A 585 -1.40 30.56 46.19
C LYS A 585 -2.82 30.44 46.79
N ALA A 586 -3.87 30.44 45.97
CA ALA A 586 -5.15 29.77 46.25
C ALA A 586 -6.04 29.71 44.99
N VAL A 587 -5.56 29.05 43.92
CA VAL A 587 -6.44 28.68 42.78
C VAL A 587 -7.05 27.32 43.04
N TYR A 588 -8.27 27.32 43.57
CA TYR A 588 -9.14 26.16 43.55
C TYR A 588 -9.99 26.23 42.29
N LEU A 589 -10.01 25.17 41.48
CA LEU A 589 -11.06 24.94 40.50
C LEU A 589 -12.38 24.85 41.28
N ASN A 590 -13.12 25.95 41.33
CA ASN A 590 -14.43 25.93 41.96
C ASN A 590 -15.45 25.43 40.94
N TRP A 591 -16.47 24.74 41.46
CA TRP A 591 -17.49 24.03 40.69
C TRP A 591 -17.99 24.81 39.48
N PRO A 592 -18.32 24.13 38.36
CA PRO A 592 -18.93 24.78 37.20
C PRO A 592 -20.14 25.59 37.65
N ASP A 593 -20.28 26.81 37.12
CA ASP A 593 -21.49 27.60 37.32
C ASP A 593 -22.71 26.93 36.67
N GLU A 594 -23.90 27.53 36.80
CA GLU A 594 -25.14 27.01 36.18
C GLU A 594 -25.05 26.86 34.65
N GLN A 595 -24.02 27.44 34.01
CA GLN A 595 -23.75 27.39 32.57
C GLN A 595 -22.57 26.47 32.22
N GLY A 596 -21.97 25.78 33.18
CA GLY A 596 -20.87 24.84 32.96
C GLY A 596 -19.48 25.48 32.85
N LYS A 597 -19.34 26.79 33.13
CA LYS A 597 -18.04 27.49 33.06
C LYS A 597 -17.31 27.39 34.39
N TYR A 598 -16.00 27.16 34.35
CA TYR A 598 -15.19 27.09 35.57
C TYR A 598 -14.93 28.49 36.13
N THR A 599 -15.09 28.63 37.45
CA THR A 599 -14.68 29.82 38.20
C THR A 599 -13.35 29.55 38.89
N PHE A 600 -12.36 30.41 38.66
CA PHE A 600 -11.06 30.34 39.30
C PHE A 600 -11.07 31.25 40.53
N ALA A 601 -10.64 30.79 41.69
CA ALA A 601 -10.43 31.68 42.83
C ALA A 601 -8.95 32.09 42.91
N ALA A 602 -8.64 33.25 43.49
CA ALA A 602 -7.33 33.58 44.01
C ALA A 602 -7.52 34.25 45.37
N GLU A 603 -6.89 33.73 46.42
CA GLU A 603 -7.02 34.28 47.77
C GLU A 603 -5.76 35.04 48.19
N ALA A 604 -5.96 36.20 48.81
CA ALA A 604 -4.92 37.01 49.40
C ALA A 604 -5.32 37.41 50.83
N VAL A 605 -4.43 37.17 51.80
CA VAL A 605 -4.60 37.63 53.18
C VAL A 605 -3.94 38.99 53.32
N VAL A 606 -4.69 39.98 53.78
CA VAL A 606 -4.20 41.33 54.05
C VAL A 606 -4.27 41.58 55.55
N GLY A 607 -3.09 41.79 56.14
CA GLY A 607 -2.97 42.14 57.56
C GLY A 607 -3.16 43.63 57.80
N TYR A 608 -3.96 43.98 58.80
CA TYR A 608 -4.19 45.37 59.19
C TYR A 608 -3.53 45.67 60.55
N ILE A 609 -2.73 46.73 60.63
CA ILE A 609 -2.00 47.09 61.86
C ILE A 609 -2.96 47.43 63.01
N ASN A 610 -4.19 47.88 62.71
CA ASN A 610 -5.19 48.32 63.69
C ASN A 610 -6.60 47.76 63.42
N GLY A 611 -6.72 46.53 62.88
CA GLY A 611 -8.00 45.88 62.59
C GLY A 611 -7.84 44.38 62.36
N PRO A 612 -8.94 43.61 62.28
CA PRO A 612 -8.87 42.18 61.97
C PRO A 612 -8.31 41.97 60.56
N ASP A 613 -7.47 40.95 60.40
CA ASP A 613 -6.97 40.53 59.09
C ASP A 613 -8.16 40.19 58.17
N LYS A 614 -8.02 40.47 56.88
CA LYS A 614 -9.05 40.15 55.89
C LYS A 614 -8.53 39.17 54.87
N ILE A 615 -9.34 38.18 54.54
CA ILE A 615 -9.13 37.35 53.36
C ILE A 615 -9.91 37.98 52.22
N PHE A 616 -9.21 38.33 51.14
CA PHE A 616 -9.80 38.69 49.87
C PHE A 616 -9.78 37.47 48.96
N ARG A 617 -10.92 37.11 48.39
CA ARG A 617 -11.04 36.06 47.37
C ARG A 617 -11.49 36.68 46.05
N ASP A 618 -10.60 36.68 45.07
CA ASP A 618 -10.85 37.14 43.71
C ASP A 618 -11.30 35.96 42.85
N LEU A 619 -12.53 36.01 42.35
CA LEU A 619 -13.11 35.01 41.47
C LEU A 619 -12.99 35.47 40.02
N TYR A 620 -12.36 34.68 39.17
CA TYR A 620 -12.15 34.91 37.76
C TYR A 620 -12.99 33.96 36.90
N ARG A 621 -13.31 34.38 35.67
CA ARG A 621 -14.00 33.56 34.67
C ARG A 621 -13.59 33.94 33.25
N PHE A 622 -13.89 33.08 32.29
CA PHE A 622 -13.81 33.42 30.88
C PHE A 622 -14.88 34.45 30.48
N ASN A 623 -14.45 35.56 29.89
CA ASN A 623 -15.33 36.54 29.25
C ASN A 623 -15.71 36.11 27.82
N ASP A 624 -16.60 36.86 27.17
CA ASP A 624 -17.07 36.53 25.80
C ASP A 624 -15.97 36.67 24.72
N LYS A 625 -14.81 37.24 25.07
CA LYS A 625 -13.63 37.34 24.21
C LYS A 625 -12.66 36.18 24.43
N GLY A 626 -12.94 35.26 25.36
CA GLY A 626 -12.07 34.15 25.71
C GLY A 626 -10.88 34.56 26.58
N GLU A 627 -10.98 35.67 27.31
CA GLU A 627 -9.96 36.15 28.27
C GLU A 627 -10.41 35.82 29.71
N ILE A 628 -9.46 35.71 30.64
CA ILE A 628 -9.75 35.46 32.04
C ILE A 628 -9.85 36.80 32.79
N ASP A 629 -11.07 37.15 33.21
CA ASP A 629 -11.38 38.42 33.87
C ASP A 629 -11.85 38.22 35.31
N LEU A 630 -11.53 39.19 36.18
CA LEU A 630 -12.09 39.27 37.52
C LEU A 630 -13.61 39.46 37.44
N PHE A 631 -14.35 38.46 37.90
CA PHE A 631 -15.80 38.46 37.95
C PHE A 631 -16.34 39.01 39.27
N ARG A 632 -15.74 38.62 40.40
CA ARG A 632 -16.23 39.00 41.74
C ARG A 632 -15.09 39.00 42.75
N ARG A 633 -15.13 39.94 43.70
CA ARG A 633 -14.26 39.94 44.89
C ARG A 633 -15.12 39.69 46.13
N GLU A 634 -14.74 38.70 46.91
CA GLU A 634 -15.33 38.39 48.22
C GLU A 634 -14.36 38.82 49.33
N THR A 635 -14.89 39.17 50.49
CA THR A 635 -14.08 39.57 51.64
C THR A 635 -14.62 38.93 52.90
N GLU A 636 -13.74 38.27 53.65
CA GLU A 636 -14.03 37.64 54.93
C GLU A 636 -13.13 38.23 56.02
N GLU A 637 -13.71 38.63 57.15
CA GLU A 637 -12.94 39.12 58.31
C GLU A 637 -12.49 37.93 59.17
N LEU A 638 -11.19 37.83 59.41
CA LEU A 638 -10.62 36.83 60.31
C LEU A 638 -10.89 37.28 61.75
N THR A 639 -11.92 36.70 62.36
CA THR A 639 -12.14 36.84 63.80
C THR A 639 -11.07 36.05 64.55
N SER A 640 -10.62 36.57 65.69
CA SER A 640 -9.33 36.26 66.36
C SER A 640 -9.06 34.79 66.75
N ASP A 641 -10.01 33.88 66.56
CA ASP A 641 -9.84 32.45 66.87
C ASP A 641 -9.28 31.61 65.69
N ALA A 642 -9.15 32.18 64.49
CA ALA A 642 -8.68 31.45 63.30
C ALA A 642 -7.15 31.46 63.11
N SER A 643 -6.38 32.09 64.00
CA SER A 643 -4.90 32.22 63.87
C SER A 643 -4.10 30.92 64.09
N LYS A 644 -4.77 29.76 64.19
CA LYS A 644 -4.18 28.42 64.18
C LYS A 644 -4.73 27.54 63.05
N PHE A 645 -4.56 27.95 61.81
CA PHE A 645 -4.55 26.99 60.68
C PHE A 645 -3.26 27.16 59.87
N GLY A 646 -2.17 26.67 60.47
CA GLY A 646 -1.16 26.00 59.68
C GLY A 646 -1.75 24.69 59.15
N THR A 647 -1.49 24.40 57.88
CA THR A 647 -1.78 23.14 57.19
C THR A 647 -3.26 22.89 56.90
N ILE A 648 -3.71 23.33 55.72
CA ILE A 648 -4.90 22.77 55.09
C ILE A 648 -4.65 21.26 54.91
N ALA A 649 -5.47 20.45 55.59
CA ALA A 649 -5.46 19.01 55.49
C ALA A 649 -5.75 18.57 54.05
N GLU A 650 -5.03 17.56 53.59
CA GLU A 650 -5.41 16.74 52.43
C GLU A 650 -6.87 16.30 52.62
N MET A 651 -7.76 16.71 51.71
CA MET A 651 -9.06 16.07 51.58
C MET A 651 -8.88 14.82 50.69
N PRO A 652 -9.50 13.67 51.06
CA PRO A 652 -9.35 12.43 50.32
C PRO A 652 -10.01 12.52 48.95
N LEU A 653 -9.35 11.88 47.98
CA LEU A 653 -9.78 11.64 46.59
C LEU A 653 -11.16 10.96 46.49
#